data_AF-A0A8H3U1P6-F1
#
_entry.id   AF-A0A8H3U1P6-F1
#
_cell.length_a   1.000
_cell.length_b   1.000
_cell.length_c   1.000
_cell.angle_alpha   90.00
_cell.angle_beta   90.00
_cell.angle_gamma   90.00
#
_symmetry.space_group_name_H-M   'P 1'
#
loop_
_entity.id
_entity.type
_entity.pdbx_description
1 polymer ?
#
loop_
_entity_poly.entity_id
_entity_poly.type
_entity_poly.pdbx_seq_one_letter_code
_entity_poly.pdbx_strand_id
1 'polypeptide(L)'
;MDANQFREAAHAAIEEIITYNQNLPSRRVVSSVSPGYLRPLLPNEAPQKPQPWSTIQPDIENLILPGLTHWQHPNFMAFFPANSSYPGLLGEMYSAAFTAPAFNWLCSPAVTELETVVLDWVAKALALPSCFLSGGEGGGVIQGSASEAIVTVMVGARERAFTRLTEHLGEAGSKEVEAEKDVLRGKMVALGSEQAHSSTQKGALITGTKFRTVPAFRKDQFGLRGATLKAALEECVRDGLVPYYLTVSLGTTGTCAVDYFEEIVEVLKDYPNIWVHVDAAYAGSALVCPEYQHHAEHFGSFDSFNFNMHKWLLTNFDASCLYIKTRRDLTSALTITPSYLRNSFSDSGLVTDYRDWQIPLGRRFRALKIWFVLRSYGITGLQAHIRNHIKLGEYFHSLILTRPDLFSVLAGPSFALTVITINPRGPKQKRISAANQADLDCEKHLNGSSPDAAAQGLVDANRVTKSVYEEVVRRGEIYLTSSVIVGAYAIRIVSATEGAEEKYLKRAFEILVEVIEKASTYSNSDWVRIDDIFSFSVTITTQKGENYSFDMILGSDGVNGISRKTLFPEVVPTSPTNNSAYRAIVPYSRILADPQTKSLVKEGLSMDVWMDNDAYIITYPISAGKDLNMVFSHHTPDPVANVQPVELAEVKEQYKNFDPRIKKVISMIDHPIQRWPLLVTGPLKSWSSDCKRVVLIGDAANSMVNHMAQGAATAMEDGVFLGVVLKAVIQGSINLKTAVDLYEKQRMPRAQRKQEVSFLNGEIWHLSGEAAKRRDAAMATELGGEGKVQMRTPNLHGDPGMMREIYSYDAAVHAAFAVEKELRGRGAIAEKGWRKDIRKETYDSVVGWFAEDRVEAKL
;
A
#
# COMPACT_ATOMS: atom_id res chain seq x y z
N MET A 1 17.49 40.03 -16.35
CA MET A 1 17.57 39.69 -17.78
C MET A 1 16.74 40.72 -18.54
N ASP A 2 17.26 41.31 -19.61
CA ASP A 2 16.51 42.18 -20.53
C ASP A 2 15.91 41.39 -21.72
N ALA A 3 15.26 42.07 -22.65
CA ALA A 3 14.59 41.43 -23.79
C ALA A 3 15.54 40.72 -24.77
N ASN A 4 16.78 41.22 -24.96
CA ASN A 4 17.75 40.58 -25.85
C ASN A 4 18.33 39.34 -25.17
N GLN A 5 18.70 39.46 -23.90
CA GLN A 5 19.16 38.33 -23.09
C GLN A 5 18.09 37.24 -22.98
N PHE A 6 16.81 37.61 -22.86
CA PHE A 6 15.70 36.67 -22.88
C PHE A 6 15.58 35.97 -24.22
N ARG A 7 15.68 36.69 -25.34
CA ARG A 7 15.61 36.09 -26.68
C ARG A 7 16.71 35.04 -26.86
N GLU A 8 17.94 35.38 -26.51
CA GLU A 8 19.08 34.45 -26.62
C GLU A 8 18.89 33.22 -25.73
N ALA A 9 18.54 33.42 -24.45
CA ALA A 9 18.31 32.34 -23.50
C ALA A 9 17.12 31.44 -23.91
N ALA A 10 16.02 32.03 -24.36
CA ALA A 10 14.82 31.31 -24.79
C ALA A 10 15.08 30.51 -26.08
N HIS A 11 15.80 31.07 -27.06
CA HIS A 11 16.17 30.34 -28.26
C HIS A 11 17.05 29.13 -27.93
N ALA A 12 18.05 29.29 -27.06
CA ALA A 12 18.89 28.19 -26.62
C ALA A 12 18.09 27.09 -25.89
N ALA A 13 17.20 27.49 -24.98
CA ALA A 13 16.33 26.55 -24.28
C ALA A 13 15.38 25.79 -25.22
N ILE A 14 14.85 26.45 -26.27
CA ILE A 14 14.02 25.79 -27.29
C ILE A 14 14.82 24.72 -28.04
N GLU A 15 16.04 25.03 -28.47
CA GLU A 15 16.92 24.05 -29.14
C GLU A 15 17.28 22.88 -28.22
N GLU A 16 17.54 23.13 -26.94
CA GLU A 16 17.77 22.08 -25.93
C GLU A 16 16.53 21.19 -25.74
N ILE A 17 15.32 21.76 -25.69
CA ILE A 17 14.06 21.00 -25.57
C ILE A 17 13.83 20.12 -26.81
N ILE A 18 14.05 20.67 -28.01
CA ILE A 18 13.93 19.91 -29.28
C ILE A 18 14.94 18.75 -29.27
N THR A 19 16.19 19.04 -28.92
CA THR A 19 17.27 18.04 -28.84
C THR A 19 16.95 16.96 -27.80
N TYR A 20 16.41 17.35 -26.64
CA TYR A 20 15.99 16.42 -25.60
C TYR A 20 14.90 15.47 -26.09
N ASN A 21 13.85 15.98 -26.76
CA ASN A 21 12.76 15.16 -27.26
C ASN A 21 13.22 14.22 -28.39
N GLN A 22 14.07 14.68 -29.31
CA GLN A 22 14.61 13.86 -30.40
C GLN A 22 15.54 12.74 -29.90
N ASN A 23 16.34 13.03 -28.87
CA ASN A 23 17.28 12.07 -28.29
C ASN A 23 16.68 11.28 -27.12
N LEU A 24 15.40 11.43 -26.83
CA LEU A 24 14.77 10.72 -25.72
C LEU A 24 14.98 9.21 -25.78
N PRO A 25 14.84 8.52 -26.96
CA PRO A 25 15.02 7.08 -27.05
C PRO A 25 16.44 6.56 -26.76
N SER A 26 17.47 7.43 -26.78
CA SER A 26 18.85 7.06 -26.44
C SER A 26 19.20 7.28 -24.97
N ARG A 27 18.29 7.89 -24.20
CA ARG A 27 18.46 8.15 -22.76
C ARG A 27 17.97 6.96 -21.93
N ARG A 28 18.41 6.88 -20.68
CA ARG A 28 17.93 5.87 -19.72
C ARG A 28 16.56 6.27 -19.20
N VAL A 29 15.55 5.41 -19.33
CA VAL A 29 14.15 5.71 -18.95
C VAL A 29 14.00 6.20 -17.51
N VAL A 30 14.62 5.46 -16.57
CA VAL A 30 14.58 5.72 -15.13
C VAL A 30 15.92 6.29 -14.67
N SER A 31 15.88 7.36 -13.88
CA SER A 31 17.07 7.92 -13.27
C SER A 31 17.85 6.88 -12.47
N SER A 32 19.19 6.94 -12.55
CA SER A 32 20.11 6.06 -11.82
C SER A 32 20.71 6.71 -10.57
N VAL A 33 20.22 7.88 -10.15
CA VAL A 33 20.75 8.61 -9.00
C VAL A 33 20.20 8.06 -7.67
N SER A 34 20.97 8.23 -6.60
CA SER A 34 20.55 7.86 -5.24
C SER A 34 19.73 8.97 -4.56
N PRO A 35 18.84 8.66 -3.60
CA PRO A 35 18.15 9.67 -2.80
C PRO A 35 19.14 10.66 -2.17
N GLY A 36 18.88 11.96 -2.35
CA GLY A 36 19.75 13.04 -1.86
C GLY A 36 20.89 13.46 -2.79
N TYR A 37 20.99 12.90 -4.02
CA TYR A 37 22.11 13.19 -4.95
C TYR A 37 22.32 14.67 -5.27
N LEU A 38 21.24 15.47 -5.34
CA LEU A 38 21.32 16.86 -5.80
C LEU A 38 21.89 17.81 -4.75
N ARG A 39 21.64 17.54 -3.46
CA ARG A 39 22.07 18.40 -2.36
C ARG A 39 23.59 18.62 -2.30
N PRO A 40 24.47 17.60 -2.42
CA PRO A 40 25.91 17.81 -2.45
C PRO A 40 26.42 18.49 -3.73
N LEU A 41 25.59 18.59 -4.78
CA LEU A 41 25.94 19.25 -6.05
C LEU A 41 25.56 20.73 -6.07
N LEU A 42 24.71 21.17 -5.15
CA LEU A 42 24.26 22.56 -5.03
C LEU A 42 24.91 23.25 -3.83
N PRO A 43 25.05 24.58 -3.85
CA PRO A 43 25.39 25.34 -2.65
C PRO A 43 24.38 25.09 -1.52
N ASN A 44 24.85 25.11 -0.27
CA ASN A 44 23.99 24.91 0.90
C ASN A 44 23.02 26.07 1.17
N GLU A 45 23.22 27.20 0.50
CA GLU A 45 22.43 28.44 0.66
C GLU A 45 22.16 29.07 -0.72
N ALA A 46 21.11 29.88 -0.80
CA ALA A 46 20.82 30.67 -2.00
C ALA A 46 21.92 31.73 -2.24
N PRO A 47 22.24 32.07 -3.51
CA PRO A 47 23.28 33.03 -3.80
C PRO A 47 22.88 34.45 -3.36
N GLN A 48 23.74 35.14 -2.61
CA GLN A 48 23.52 36.53 -2.18
C GLN A 48 23.60 37.54 -3.35
N LYS A 49 24.32 37.17 -4.41
CA LYS A 49 24.49 37.96 -5.63
C LYS A 49 23.86 37.22 -6.81
N PRO A 50 23.30 37.94 -7.80
CA PRO A 50 22.78 37.30 -9.00
C PRO A 50 23.91 36.56 -9.73
N GLN A 51 23.58 35.41 -10.31
CA GLN A 51 24.48 34.66 -11.19
C GLN A 51 24.05 34.88 -12.65
N PRO A 52 25.00 34.97 -13.60
CA PRO A 52 24.66 35.10 -15.01
C PRO A 52 24.00 33.83 -15.54
N TRP A 53 23.12 33.97 -16.54
CA TRP A 53 22.40 32.83 -17.14
C TRP A 53 23.36 31.77 -17.70
N SER A 54 24.53 32.18 -18.21
CA SER A 54 25.59 31.28 -18.67
C SER A 54 26.16 30.36 -17.58
N THR A 55 25.95 30.67 -16.30
CA THR A 55 26.25 29.78 -15.17
C THR A 55 25.07 28.89 -14.82
N ILE A 56 23.83 29.37 -14.96
CA ILE A 56 22.61 28.66 -14.55
C ILE A 56 22.20 27.61 -15.58
N GLN A 57 22.24 27.95 -16.87
CA GLN A 57 21.75 27.08 -17.93
C GLN A 57 22.45 25.71 -17.99
N PRO A 58 23.80 25.62 -17.88
CA PRO A 58 24.48 24.33 -17.86
C PRO A 58 24.07 23.40 -16.70
N ASP A 59 23.55 23.94 -15.59
CA ASP A 59 23.11 23.15 -14.44
C ASP A 59 21.88 22.29 -14.78
N ILE A 60 21.09 22.66 -15.80
CA ILE A 60 19.97 21.84 -16.26
C ILE A 60 20.48 20.49 -16.78
N GLU A 61 21.44 20.47 -17.71
CA GLU A 61 22.01 19.22 -18.23
C GLU A 61 22.87 18.52 -17.17
N ASN A 62 23.66 19.26 -16.40
CA ASN A 62 24.67 18.67 -15.51
C ASN A 62 24.09 18.15 -14.18
N LEU A 63 23.11 18.86 -13.61
CA LEU A 63 22.63 18.61 -12.25
C LEU A 63 21.20 18.08 -12.22
N ILE A 64 20.32 18.62 -13.08
CA ILE A 64 18.89 18.30 -13.06
C ILE A 64 18.57 17.07 -13.91
N LEU A 65 19.01 17.07 -15.18
CA LEU A 65 18.65 16.04 -16.15
C LEU A 65 19.01 14.60 -15.72
N PRO A 66 20.15 14.32 -15.06
CA PRO A 66 20.46 12.98 -14.57
C PRO A 66 19.45 12.45 -13.54
N GLY A 67 18.77 13.34 -12.82
CA GLY A 67 17.75 13.01 -11.83
C GLY A 67 16.34 12.82 -12.40
N LEU A 68 16.12 13.07 -13.69
CA LEU A 68 14.81 12.94 -14.30
C LEU A 68 14.51 11.48 -14.66
N THR A 69 13.31 11.01 -14.33
CA THR A 69 12.69 9.87 -15.01
C THR A 69 11.95 10.40 -16.23
N HIS A 70 12.20 9.84 -17.40
CA HIS A 70 11.72 10.38 -18.67
C HIS A 70 10.32 9.83 -19.01
N TRP A 71 9.28 10.52 -18.55
CA TRP A 71 7.87 10.10 -18.71
C TRP A 71 7.38 10.00 -20.15
N GLN A 72 7.99 10.74 -21.08
CA GLN A 72 7.64 10.68 -22.51
C GLN A 72 8.50 9.66 -23.29
N HIS A 73 9.42 8.96 -22.61
CA HIS A 73 10.30 7.99 -23.27
C HIS A 73 9.49 6.83 -23.84
N PRO A 74 9.79 6.32 -25.05
CA PRO A 74 9.03 5.22 -25.67
C PRO A 74 9.01 3.90 -24.87
N ASN A 75 10.08 3.62 -24.12
CA ASN A 75 10.17 2.52 -23.15
C ASN A 75 9.57 2.82 -21.75
N PHE A 76 8.92 3.96 -21.55
CA PHE A 76 8.12 4.23 -20.35
C PHE A 76 6.73 3.62 -20.52
N MET A 77 6.42 2.57 -19.77
CA MET A 77 5.12 1.86 -19.84
C MET A 77 4.47 1.73 -18.45
N ALA A 78 4.94 2.56 -17.51
CA ALA A 78 4.51 2.63 -16.13
C ALA A 78 3.26 3.51 -15.96
N PHE A 79 2.53 3.30 -14.86
CA PHE A 79 1.38 4.13 -14.45
C PHE A 79 0.36 4.33 -15.56
N PHE A 80 0.16 5.59 -15.97
CA PHE A 80 -0.43 6.06 -17.21
C PHE A 80 0.47 7.19 -17.73
N PRO A 81 0.53 7.41 -19.05
CA PRO A 81 1.42 8.42 -19.64
C PRO A 81 1.09 9.84 -19.17
N ALA A 82 2.06 10.73 -19.29
CA ALA A 82 1.91 12.17 -19.16
C ALA A 82 2.19 12.82 -20.52
N ASN A 83 1.32 12.57 -21.51
CA ASN A 83 1.56 12.98 -22.89
C ASN A 83 1.55 14.51 -23.03
N SER A 84 2.57 15.02 -23.71
CA SER A 84 2.82 16.42 -24.01
C SER A 84 3.13 16.58 -25.49
N SER A 85 2.93 17.79 -26.02
CA SER A 85 3.15 18.11 -27.42
C SER A 85 3.72 19.52 -27.59
N TYR A 86 4.36 19.80 -28.73
CA TYR A 86 4.85 21.16 -29.01
C TYR A 86 3.74 22.23 -28.99
N PRO A 87 2.53 22.00 -29.55
CA PRO A 87 1.43 22.96 -29.40
C PRO A 87 1.06 23.21 -27.93
N GLY A 88 1.05 22.17 -27.10
CA GLY A 88 0.80 22.30 -25.66
C GLY A 88 1.89 23.10 -24.93
N LEU A 89 3.16 22.88 -25.28
CA LEU A 89 4.31 23.65 -24.76
C LEU A 89 4.22 25.12 -25.16
N LEU A 90 3.87 25.44 -26.41
CA LEU A 90 3.65 26.81 -26.85
C LEU A 90 2.50 27.47 -26.08
N GLY A 91 1.40 26.73 -25.86
CA GLY A 91 0.29 27.20 -25.02
C GLY A 91 0.74 27.54 -23.59
N GLU A 92 1.61 26.74 -22.99
CA GLU A 92 2.20 27.02 -21.68
C GLU A 92 3.13 28.25 -21.70
N MET A 93 3.96 28.41 -22.74
CA MET A 93 4.81 29.59 -22.90
C MET A 93 3.98 30.88 -22.96
N TYR A 94 2.90 30.89 -23.74
CA TYR A 94 1.99 32.04 -23.78
C TYR A 94 1.21 32.22 -22.47
N SER A 95 0.77 31.14 -21.83
CA SER A 95 0.13 31.23 -20.51
C SER A 95 1.07 31.83 -19.47
N ALA A 96 2.37 31.54 -19.53
CA ALA A 96 3.38 32.12 -18.64
C ALA A 96 3.60 33.61 -18.95
N ALA A 97 3.60 34.00 -20.23
CA ALA A 97 3.75 35.39 -20.64
C ALA A 97 2.57 36.28 -20.22
N PHE A 98 1.34 35.77 -20.29
CA PHE A 98 0.12 36.51 -19.94
C PHE A 98 -0.26 36.44 -18.46
N THR A 99 0.58 35.85 -17.61
CA THR A 99 0.30 35.52 -16.20
C THR A 99 -0.63 36.52 -15.50
N ALA A 100 -1.74 36.02 -14.97
CA ALA A 100 -2.74 36.82 -14.27
C ALA A 100 -3.39 35.98 -13.17
N PRO A 101 -3.72 36.56 -11.99
CA PRO A 101 -4.60 35.92 -11.02
C PRO A 101 -6.04 36.02 -11.54
N ALA A 102 -6.38 35.25 -12.58
CA ALA A 102 -7.64 35.37 -13.31
C ALA A 102 -8.84 34.72 -12.58
N PHE A 103 -9.06 35.10 -11.32
CA PHE A 103 -10.10 34.52 -10.47
C PHE A 103 -11.52 34.86 -10.94
N ASN A 104 -11.71 36.05 -11.52
CA ASN A 104 -12.99 36.52 -12.06
C ASN A 104 -12.88 36.87 -13.53
N TRP A 105 -14.04 36.91 -14.20
CA TRP A 105 -14.13 37.32 -15.60
C TRP A 105 -13.46 38.68 -15.84
N LEU A 106 -13.70 39.67 -14.97
CA LEU A 106 -13.12 41.01 -15.10
C LEU A 106 -11.58 41.03 -15.04
N CYS A 107 -10.96 40.10 -14.31
CA CYS A 107 -9.51 40.02 -14.20
C CYS A 107 -8.84 39.62 -15.52
N SER A 108 -9.52 38.79 -16.33
CA SER A 108 -9.12 38.49 -17.70
C SER A 108 -10.27 37.79 -18.44
N PRO A 109 -11.09 38.53 -19.22
CA PRO A 109 -12.22 37.97 -19.95
C PRO A 109 -11.83 36.80 -20.86
N ALA A 110 -10.73 36.95 -21.59
CA ALA A 110 -10.23 35.93 -22.51
C ALA A 110 -9.86 34.61 -21.80
N VAL A 111 -9.34 34.67 -20.57
CA VAL A 111 -9.01 33.46 -19.79
C VAL A 111 -10.28 32.67 -19.46
N THR A 112 -11.34 33.37 -19.09
CA THR A 112 -12.63 32.76 -18.70
C THR A 112 -13.44 32.30 -19.92
N GLU A 113 -13.57 33.14 -20.94
CA GLU A 113 -14.38 32.85 -22.11
C GLU A 113 -13.77 31.75 -22.97
N LEU A 114 -12.45 31.77 -23.18
CA LEU A 114 -11.80 30.71 -23.95
C LEU A 114 -11.96 29.36 -23.27
N GLU A 115 -11.88 29.29 -21.93
CA GLU A 115 -12.11 28.05 -21.18
C GLU A 115 -13.51 27.49 -21.42
N THR A 116 -14.53 28.35 -21.35
CA THR A 116 -15.92 27.96 -21.59
C THR A 116 -16.10 27.42 -23.01
N VAL A 117 -15.53 28.11 -24.01
CA VAL A 117 -15.59 27.69 -25.42
C VAL A 117 -14.89 26.34 -25.64
N VAL A 118 -13.66 26.17 -25.15
CA VAL A 118 -12.91 24.94 -25.41
C VAL A 118 -13.48 23.76 -24.65
N LEU A 119 -14.03 23.95 -23.45
CA LEU A 119 -14.68 22.86 -22.72
C LEU A 119 -15.98 22.42 -23.38
N ASP A 120 -16.74 23.33 -24.00
CA ASP A 120 -17.87 22.96 -24.85
C ASP A 120 -17.42 22.21 -26.12
N TRP A 121 -16.30 22.60 -26.72
CA TRP A 121 -15.72 21.85 -27.85
C TRP A 121 -15.31 20.43 -27.45
N VAL A 122 -14.62 20.30 -26.31
CA VAL A 122 -14.20 19.00 -25.78
C VAL A 122 -15.42 18.16 -25.40
N ALA A 123 -16.42 18.72 -24.71
CA ALA A 123 -17.65 18.00 -24.36
C ALA A 123 -18.34 17.41 -25.60
N LYS A 124 -18.44 18.19 -26.68
CA LYS A 124 -18.99 17.73 -27.96
C LYS A 124 -18.11 16.66 -28.61
N ALA A 125 -16.80 16.82 -28.56
CA ALA A 125 -15.86 15.84 -29.11
C ALA A 125 -15.92 14.48 -28.38
N LEU A 126 -16.22 14.49 -27.08
CA LEU A 126 -16.41 13.28 -26.26
C LEU A 126 -17.85 12.74 -26.28
N ALA A 127 -18.75 13.35 -27.07
CA ALA A 127 -20.18 13.07 -27.08
C ALA A 127 -20.85 13.09 -25.69
N LEU A 128 -20.43 14.02 -24.82
CA LEU A 128 -21.09 14.22 -23.53
C LEU A 128 -22.53 14.70 -23.72
N PRO A 129 -23.47 14.25 -22.85
CA PRO A 129 -24.83 14.74 -22.83
C PRO A 129 -24.91 16.28 -22.73
N SER A 130 -25.93 16.87 -23.36
CA SER A 130 -26.09 18.33 -23.44
C SER A 130 -26.19 19.03 -22.09
N CYS A 131 -26.56 18.31 -21.02
CA CYS A 131 -26.58 18.84 -19.67
C CYS A 131 -25.20 19.26 -19.12
N PHE A 132 -24.10 18.81 -19.74
CA PHE A 132 -22.74 19.24 -19.40
C PHE A 132 -22.25 20.46 -20.19
N LEU A 133 -23.03 20.97 -21.15
CA LEU A 133 -22.66 22.13 -21.96
C LEU A 133 -22.97 23.44 -21.22
N SER A 134 -22.14 24.45 -21.46
CA SER A 134 -22.22 25.76 -20.79
C SER A 134 -23.54 26.52 -21.07
N GLY A 135 -24.18 26.27 -22.21
CA GLY A 135 -25.46 26.90 -22.59
C GLY A 135 -26.67 26.44 -21.77
N GLY A 136 -26.55 25.35 -21.01
CA GLY A 136 -27.58 24.85 -20.09
C GLY A 136 -27.33 25.27 -18.64
N GLU A 137 -27.70 24.43 -17.67
CA GLU A 137 -27.39 24.62 -16.24
C GLU A 137 -26.02 24.05 -15.81
N GLY A 138 -25.38 23.28 -16.67
CA GLY A 138 -24.09 22.66 -16.40
C GLY A 138 -22.91 23.49 -16.91
N GLY A 139 -21.85 22.79 -17.29
CA GLY A 139 -20.63 23.36 -17.84
C GLY A 139 -19.41 22.61 -17.35
N GLY A 140 -18.23 23.05 -17.78
CA GLY A 140 -16.97 22.48 -17.31
C GLY A 140 -16.03 23.53 -16.76
N VAL A 141 -15.01 23.06 -16.03
CA VAL A 141 -13.87 23.84 -15.54
C VAL A 141 -12.57 23.05 -15.72
N ILE A 142 -11.46 23.73 -16.04
CA ILE A 142 -10.13 23.10 -16.12
C ILE A 142 -9.42 23.25 -14.78
N GLN A 143 -9.16 22.12 -14.14
CA GLN A 143 -8.43 21.98 -12.90
C GLN A 143 -7.04 21.37 -13.11
N GLY A 144 -6.26 21.27 -12.03
CA GLY A 144 -4.93 20.68 -12.10
C GLY A 144 -4.95 19.15 -12.11
N SER A 145 -5.82 18.53 -11.32
CA SER A 145 -5.81 17.06 -11.20
C SER A 145 -7.21 16.46 -11.04
N ALA A 146 -7.32 15.17 -11.35
CA ALA A 146 -8.54 14.40 -11.05
C ALA A 146 -8.83 14.38 -9.53
N SER A 147 -7.79 14.39 -8.69
CA SER A 147 -7.95 14.48 -7.24
C SER A 147 -8.58 15.80 -6.82
N GLU A 148 -8.19 16.91 -7.44
CA GLU A 148 -8.83 18.22 -7.25
C GLU A 148 -10.29 18.18 -7.69
N ALA A 149 -10.56 17.57 -8.85
CA ALA A 149 -11.92 17.46 -9.39
C ALA A 149 -12.83 16.70 -8.43
N ILE A 150 -12.39 15.51 -7.98
CA ILE A 150 -13.11 14.65 -7.04
C ILE A 150 -13.39 15.39 -5.74
N VAL A 151 -12.40 16.03 -5.12
CA VAL A 151 -12.65 16.72 -3.83
C VAL A 151 -13.56 17.93 -4.02
N THR A 152 -13.44 18.68 -5.12
CA THR A 152 -14.35 19.79 -5.44
C THR A 152 -15.79 19.33 -5.54
N VAL A 153 -16.07 18.28 -6.33
CA VAL A 153 -17.44 17.78 -6.47
C VAL A 153 -17.94 17.08 -5.21
N MET A 154 -17.05 16.47 -4.42
CA MET A 154 -17.44 15.85 -3.15
C MET A 154 -17.83 16.90 -2.11
N VAL A 155 -17.19 18.08 -2.11
CA VAL A 155 -17.65 19.23 -1.30
C VAL A 155 -19.05 19.67 -1.76
N GLY A 156 -19.26 19.85 -3.07
CA GLY A 156 -20.58 20.19 -3.62
C GLY A 156 -21.66 19.16 -3.26
N ALA A 157 -21.34 17.86 -3.39
CA ALA A 157 -22.20 16.76 -3.02
C ALA A 157 -22.58 16.78 -1.53
N ARG A 158 -21.62 17.05 -0.66
CA ARG A 158 -21.82 17.13 0.79
C ARG A 158 -22.77 18.28 1.15
N GLU A 159 -22.51 19.48 0.61
CA GLU A 159 -23.37 20.65 0.88
C GLU A 159 -24.78 20.48 0.29
N ARG A 160 -24.88 19.85 -0.89
CA ARG A 160 -26.18 19.47 -1.48
C ARG A 160 -26.94 18.50 -0.58
N ALA A 161 -26.26 17.47 -0.07
CA ALA A 161 -26.86 16.50 0.83
C ALA A 161 -27.30 17.15 2.15
N PHE A 162 -26.47 18.00 2.76
CA PHE A 162 -26.87 18.76 3.95
C PHE A 162 -28.12 19.59 3.69
N THR A 163 -28.14 20.39 2.61
CA THR A 163 -29.27 21.25 2.27
C THR A 163 -30.57 20.46 2.16
N ARG A 164 -30.56 19.31 1.46
CA ARG A 164 -31.74 18.46 1.30
C ARG A 164 -32.18 17.80 2.61
N LEU A 165 -31.23 17.32 3.40
CA LEU A 165 -31.53 16.58 4.63
C LEU A 165 -32.00 17.51 5.76
N THR A 166 -31.62 18.79 5.75
CA THR A 166 -32.01 19.77 6.78
C THR A 166 -33.09 20.74 6.32
N GLU A 167 -33.65 20.60 5.11
CA GLU A 167 -34.65 21.53 4.55
C GLU A 167 -35.87 21.69 5.47
N HIS A 168 -36.29 20.62 6.14
CA HIS A 168 -37.42 20.60 7.06
C HIS A 168 -37.19 21.38 8.37
N LEU A 169 -35.95 21.78 8.69
CA LEU A 169 -35.58 22.49 9.92
C LEU A 169 -35.62 24.02 9.77
N GLY A 170 -35.92 24.54 8.57
CA GLY A 170 -36.10 25.98 8.33
C GLY A 170 -34.88 26.68 7.73
N GLU A 171 -34.55 27.88 8.22
CA GLU A 171 -33.59 28.77 7.57
C GLU A 171 -32.14 28.25 7.63
N ALA A 172 -31.46 28.26 6.48
CA ALA A 172 -30.06 27.88 6.35
C ALA A 172 -29.15 28.76 7.24
N GLY A 173 -28.22 28.13 7.95
CA GLY A 173 -27.31 28.82 8.87
C GLY A 173 -27.89 29.13 10.25
N SER A 174 -29.14 28.73 10.53
CA SER A 174 -29.67 28.72 11.89
C SER A 174 -28.88 27.74 12.79
N LYS A 175 -28.87 27.99 14.10
CA LYS A 175 -28.15 27.13 15.07
C LYS A 175 -28.62 25.68 15.04
N GLU A 176 -29.91 25.46 14.78
CA GLU A 176 -30.51 24.12 14.69
C GLU A 176 -30.03 23.37 13.44
N VAL A 177 -30.03 24.03 12.28
CA VAL A 177 -29.49 23.46 11.03
C VAL A 177 -28.01 23.13 11.17
N GLU A 178 -27.20 24.02 11.74
CA GLU A 178 -25.76 23.77 11.90
C GLU A 178 -25.46 22.62 12.88
N ALA A 179 -26.21 22.51 13.98
CA ALA A 179 -26.10 21.38 14.90
C ALA A 179 -26.45 20.04 14.23
N GLU A 180 -27.51 20.00 13.41
CA GLU A 180 -27.88 18.79 12.68
C GLU A 180 -26.82 18.42 11.63
N LYS A 181 -26.27 19.40 10.91
CA LYS A 181 -25.16 19.16 9.98
C LYS A 181 -23.94 18.53 10.66
N ASP A 182 -23.61 18.96 11.88
CA ASP A 182 -22.51 18.39 12.65
C ASP A 182 -22.75 16.91 12.97
N VAL A 183 -23.98 16.54 13.33
CA VAL A 183 -24.37 15.14 13.55
C VAL A 183 -24.33 14.34 12.25
N LEU A 184 -24.90 14.88 11.17
CA LEU A 184 -24.95 14.24 9.85
C LEU A 184 -23.56 14.01 9.27
N ARG A 185 -22.62 14.96 9.46
CA ARG A 185 -21.24 14.84 8.96
C ARG A 185 -20.56 13.56 9.47
N GLY A 186 -20.79 13.21 10.75
CA GLY A 186 -20.27 11.99 11.35
C GLY A 186 -20.87 10.69 10.80
N LYS A 187 -22.01 10.77 10.08
CA LYS A 187 -22.71 9.63 9.47
C LYS A 187 -22.56 9.56 7.96
N MET A 188 -22.15 10.65 7.31
CA MET A 188 -21.97 10.71 5.86
C MET A 188 -20.88 9.75 5.38
N VAL A 189 -21.18 9.01 4.32
CA VAL A 189 -20.27 8.04 3.71
C VAL A 189 -20.19 8.22 2.18
N ALA A 190 -18.97 8.34 1.68
CA ALA A 190 -18.64 8.27 0.26
C ALA A 190 -18.31 6.83 -0.12
N LEU A 191 -18.66 6.42 -1.34
CA LEU A 191 -18.45 5.08 -1.86
C LEU A 191 -17.60 5.09 -3.12
N GLY A 192 -16.88 4.01 -3.36
CA GLY A 192 -16.20 3.70 -4.61
C GLY A 192 -15.85 2.22 -4.66
N SER A 193 -15.63 1.67 -5.85
CA SER A 193 -15.18 0.28 -5.96
C SER A 193 -13.81 0.08 -5.31
N GLU A 194 -13.44 -1.16 -5.00
CA GLU A 194 -12.07 -1.50 -4.58
C GLU A 194 -10.99 -1.16 -5.61
N GLN A 195 -11.39 -0.93 -6.86
CA GLN A 195 -10.52 -0.50 -7.95
C GLN A 195 -10.56 1.02 -8.19
N ALA A 196 -11.45 1.75 -7.49
CA ALA A 196 -11.54 3.20 -7.59
C ALA A 196 -10.20 3.83 -7.15
N HIS A 197 -9.81 4.91 -7.81
CA HIS A 197 -8.54 5.55 -7.50
C HIS A 197 -8.57 6.11 -6.06
N SER A 198 -7.42 6.03 -5.37
CA SER A 198 -7.25 6.44 -3.97
C SER A 198 -7.60 7.92 -3.71
N SER A 199 -7.69 8.74 -4.76
CA SER A 199 -8.21 10.10 -4.69
C SER A 199 -9.63 10.18 -4.15
N THR A 200 -10.48 9.17 -4.37
CA THR A 200 -11.84 9.15 -3.81
C THR A 200 -11.80 9.04 -2.29
N GLN A 201 -11.05 8.08 -1.76
CA GLN A 201 -10.88 7.92 -0.32
C GLN A 201 -10.18 9.16 0.30
N LYS A 202 -9.19 9.72 -0.40
CA LYS A 202 -8.54 10.97 0.03
C LYS A 202 -9.51 12.16 0.04
N GLY A 203 -10.42 12.24 -0.93
CA GLY A 203 -11.48 13.24 -0.96
C GLY A 203 -12.41 13.12 0.25
N ALA A 204 -12.80 11.90 0.62
CA ALA A 204 -13.63 11.65 1.80
C ALA A 204 -12.93 12.11 3.09
N LEU A 205 -11.62 11.84 3.20
CA LEU A 205 -10.79 12.32 4.30
C LEU A 205 -10.76 13.86 4.37
N ILE A 206 -10.53 14.54 3.25
CA ILE A 206 -10.47 16.02 3.19
C ILE A 206 -11.82 16.64 3.54
N THR A 207 -12.92 16.04 3.09
CA THR A 207 -14.28 16.51 3.39
C THR A 207 -14.76 16.17 4.81
N GLY A 208 -13.99 15.39 5.57
CA GLY A 208 -14.31 14.97 6.93
C GLY A 208 -15.44 13.95 6.98
N THR A 209 -15.54 13.06 5.99
CA THR A 209 -16.60 12.03 5.88
C THR A 209 -16.00 10.62 5.86
N LYS A 210 -16.85 9.60 6.08
CA LYS A 210 -16.42 8.19 6.00
C LYS A 210 -16.25 7.76 4.55
N PHE A 211 -15.48 6.70 4.33
CA PHE A 211 -15.35 6.04 3.03
C PHE A 211 -15.67 4.54 3.17
N ARG A 212 -16.43 4.00 2.20
CA ARG A 212 -16.68 2.56 2.07
C ARG A 212 -16.32 2.06 0.69
N THR A 213 -15.61 0.94 0.69
CA THR A 213 -15.24 0.24 -0.53
C THR A 213 -16.34 -0.72 -0.94
N VAL A 214 -16.66 -0.76 -2.24
CA VAL A 214 -17.60 -1.72 -2.83
C VAL A 214 -16.81 -2.80 -3.58
N PRO A 215 -17.08 -4.10 -3.36
CA PRO A 215 -16.39 -5.17 -4.08
C PRO A 215 -16.60 -5.09 -5.60
N ALA A 216 -15.53 -5.38 -6.36
CA ALA A 216 -15.53 -5.47 -7.82
C ALA A 216 -14.71 -6.69 -8.25
N PHE A 217 -15.40 -7.72 -8.74
CA PHE A 217 -14.80 -9.04 -8.91
C PHE A 217 -14.16 -9.25 -10.28
N ARG A 218 -13.20 -10.19 -10.34
CA ARG A 218 -12.52 -10.55 -11.61
C ARG A 218 -13.47 -11.05 -12.70
N LYS A 219 -14.49 -11.84 -12.34
CA LYS A 219 -15.50 -12.35 -13.30
C LYS A 219 -16.25 -11.23 -14.01
N ASP A 220 -16.36 -10.09 -13.35
CA ASP A 220 -16.98 -8.87 -13.85
C ASP A 220 -15.94 -7.92 -14.48
N GLN A 221 -14.76 -8.43 -14.85
CA GLN A 221 -13.61 -7.65 -15.34
C GLN A 221 -13.18 -6.54 -14.38
N PHE A 222 -13.39 -6.76 -13.07
CA PHE A 222 -13.13 -5.80 -12.00
C PHE A 222 -13.96 -4.50 -12.08
N GLY A 223 -15.04 -4.49 -12.85
CA GLY A 223 -16.01 -3.38 -12.88
C GLY A 223 -17.01 -3.46 -11.73
N LEU A 224 -17.43 -2.31 -11.22
CA LEU A 224 -18.52 -2.20 -10.25
C LEU A 224 -19.85 -2.62 -10.88
N ARG A 225 -20.57 -3.53 -10.22
CA ARG A 225 -21.87 -4.05 -10.64
C ARG A 225 -23.00 -3.44 -9.81
N GLY A 226 -24.21 -3.37 -10.36
CA GLY A 226 -25.36 -2.87 -9.60
C GLY A 226 -25.65 -3.70 -8.35
N ALA A 227 -25.53 -5.03 -8.45
CA ALA A 227 -25.78 -5.93 -7.33
C ALA A 227 -24.84 -5.70 -6.13
N THR A 228 -23.54 -5.48 -6.36
CA THR A 228 -22.59 -5.21 -5.27
C THR A 228 -22.78 -3.82 -4.69
N LEU A 229 -23.10 -2.82 -5.53
CA LEU A 229 -23.48 -1.48 -5.08
C LEU A 229 -24.72 -1.51 -4.18
N LYS A 230 -25.79 -2.19 -4.60
CA LYS A 230 -27.04 -2.30 -3.84
C LYS A 230 -26.78 -2.91 -2.46
N ALA A 231 -26.04 -4.01 -2.39
CA ALA A 231 -25.67 -4.65 -1.13
C ALA A 231 -24.90 -3.70 -0.19
N ALA A 232 -23.95 -2.92 -0.73
CA ALA A 232 -23.18 -1.95 0.05
C ALA A 232 -24.05 -0.78 0.54
N LEU A 233 -24.99 -0.30 -0.26
CA LEU A 233 -25.94 0.74 0.15
C LEU A 233 -26.89 0.26 1.24
N GLU A 234 -27.44 -0.95 1.11
CA GLU A 234 -28.26 -1.59 2.15
C GLU A 234 -27.47 -1.76 3.46
N GLU A 235 -26.19 -2.11 3.38
CA GLU A 235 -25.31 -2.19 4.54
C GLU A 235 -25.08 -0.81 5.20
N CYS A 236 -24.84 0.24 4.40
CA CYS A 236 -24.74 1.60 4.93
C CYS A 236 -25.99 2.00 5.70
N VAL A 237 -27.17 1.70 5.16
CA VAL A 237 -28.46 1.99 5.82
C VAL A 237 -28.59 1.21 7.12
N ARG A 238 -28.26 -0.09 7.14
CA ARG A 238 -28.26 -0.90 8.37
C ARG A 238 -27.34 -0.34 9.45
N ASP A 239 -26.21 0.22 9.06
CA ASP A 239 -25.22 0.79 9.98
C ASP A 239 -25.52 2.25 10.38
N GLY A 240 -26.67 2.78 9.98
CA GLY A 240 -27.09 4.16 10.28
C GLY A 240 -26.24 5.23 9.60
N LEU A 241 -25.56 4.88 8.49
CA LEU A 241 -24.79 5.81 7.68
C LEU A 241 -25.66 6.44 6.60
N VAL A 242 -25.21 7.60 6.10
CA VAL A 242 -25.88 8.36 5.04
C VAL A 242 -25.00 8.37 3.79
N PRO A 243 -25.25 7.47 2.82
CA PRO A 243 -24.61 7.53 1.51
C PRO A 243 -24.92 8.87 0.84
N TYR A 244 -23.89 9.61 0.44
CA TYR A 244 -24.06 10.92 -0.21
C TYR A 244 -23.26 11.06 -1.50
N TYR A 245 -22.27 10.20 -1.74
CA TYR A 245 -21.37 10.29 -2.88
C TYR A 245 -20.92 8.91 -3.34
N LEU A 246 -20.85 8.71 -4.65
CA LEU A 246 -20.34 7.51 -5.31
C LEU A 246 -19.40 7.91 -6.46
N THR A 247 -18.17 7.40 -6.45
CA THR A 247 -17.32 7.38 -7.65
C THR A 247 -17.61 6.13 -8.46
N VAL A 248 -17.90 6.31 -9.75
CA VAL A 248 -17.89 5.25 -10.78
C VAL A 248 -16.76 5.53 -11.76
N SER A 249 -16.18 4.51 -12.38
CA SER A 249 -14.96 4.62 -13.18
C SER A 249 -15.13 4.20 -14.64
N LEU A 250 -14.63 5.02 -15.55
CA LEU A 250 -14.28 4.62 -16.92
C LEU A 250 -12.76 4.52 -17.00
N GLY A 251 -12.23 3.31 -16.80
CA GLY A 251 -10.80 3.03 -16.81
C GLY A 251 -10.15 3.19 -15.43
N THR A 252 -10.38 2.22 -14.54
CA THR A 252 -9.74 2.15 -13.22
C THR A 252 -8.21 2.12 -13.31
N THR A 253 -7.51 2.50 -12.24
CA THR A 253 -6.04 2.55 -12.28
C THR A 253 -5.40 1.16 -12.32
N GLY A 254 -5.93 0.20 -11.54
CA GLY A 254 -5.37 -1.15 -11.46
C GLY A 254 -5.38 -1.86 -12.82
N THR A 255 -6.57 -1.98 -13.41
CA THR A 255 -6.85 -2.85 -14.57
C THR A 255 -7.47 -2.14 -15.76
N CYS A 256 -7.70 -0.82 -15.68
CA CYS A 256 -8.47 -0.06 -16.66
C CYS A 256 -9.87 -0.66 -16.89
N ALA A 257 -10.48 -1.15 -15.80
CA ALA A 257 -11.85 -1.65 -15.79
C ALA A 257 -12.86 -0.53 -16.02
N VAL A 258 -14.02 -0.90 -16.54
CA VAL A 258 -15.17 -0.01 -16.75
C VAL A 258 -16.31 -0.51 -15.87
N ASP A 259 -16.90 0.39 -15.09
CA ASP A 259 -18.05 0.07 -14.26
C ASP A 259 -19.32 -0.08 -15.11
N TYR A 260 -20.28 -0.89 -14.65
CA TYR A 260 -21.50 -1.19 -15.41
C TYR A 260 -22.55 -0.09 -15.18
N PHE A 261 -22.43 1.01 -15.91
CA PHE A 261 -23.22 2.23 -15.70
C PHE A 261 -24.74 2.00 -15.76
N GLU A 262 -25.24 1.17 -16.68
CA GLU A 262 -26.68 0.86 -16.78
C GLU A 262 -27.23 0.25 -15.49
N GLU A 263 -26.55 -0.76 -14.93
CA GLU A 263 -26.97 -1.41 -13.69
C GLU A 263 -26.88 -0.46 -12.49
N ILE A 264 -25.88 0.42 -12.48
CA ILE A 264 -25.70 1.43 -11.44
C ILE A 264 -26.85 2.44 -11.48
N VAL A 265 -27.24 2.90 -12.67
CA VAL A 265 -28.39 3.80 -12.85
C VAL A 265 -29.67 3.15 -12.32
N GLU A 266 -29.89 1.85 -12.57
CA GLU A 266 -31.07 1.14 -12.05
C GLU A 266 -31.12 1.16 -10.51
N VAL A 267 -30.00 0.86 -9.85
CA VAL A 267 -29.92 0.86 -8.38
C VAL A 267 -30.14 2.24 -7.80
N LEU A 268 -29.61 3.29 -8.44
CA LEU A 268 -29.65 4.65 -7.92
C LEU A 268 -31.05 5.29 -7.97
N LYS A 269 -32.02 4.70 -8.68
CA LYS A 269 -33.43 5.13 -8.63
C LYS A 269 -33.99 5.13 -7.21
N ASP A 270 -33.56 4.18 -6.39
CA ASP A 270 -33.96 4.06 -4.98
C ASP A 270 -33.15 4.99 -4.05
N TYR A 271 -32.09 5.64 -4.55
CA TYR A 271 -31.16 6.46 -3.78
C TYR A 271 -30.88 7.83 -4.43
N PRO A 272 -31.92 8.68 -4.67
CA PRO A 272 -31.80 9.92 -5.46
C PRO A 272 -30.94 11.03 -4.83
N ASN A 273 -30.49 10.85 -3.59
CA ASN A 273 -29.68 11.82 -2.86
C ASN A 273 -28.17 11.56 -2.98
N ILE A 274 -27.76 10.45 -3.59
CA ILE A 274 -26.35 10.15 -3.82
C ILE A 274 -25.86 10.94 -5.02
N TRP A 275 -24.79 11.71 -4.84
CA TRP A 275 -24.04 12.30 -5.94
C TRP A 275 -23.24 11.22 -6.67
N VAL A 276 -23.31 11.16 -7.99
CA VAL A 276 -22.49 10.25 -8.79
C VAL A 276 -21.46 11.02 -9.61
N HIS A 277 -20.21 10.68 -9.40
CA HIS A 277 -19.08 11.21 -10.16
C HIS A 277 -18.44 10.11 -11.02
N VAL A 278 -18.32 10.36 -12.31
CA VAL A 278 -17.58 9.52 -13.24
C VAL A 278 -16.11 9.95 -13.27
N ASP A 279 -15.23 9.16 -12.66
CA ASP A 279 -13.78 9.29 -12.82
C ASP A 279 -13.34 8.56 -14.09
N ALA A 280 -13.05 9.34 -15.14
CA ALA A 280 -12.52 8.84 -16.40
C ALA A 280 -11.12 9.41 -16.67
N ALA A 281 -10.32 9.66 -15.63
CA ALA A 281 -9.07 10.39 -15.73
C ALA A 281 -8.17 9.94 -16.89
N TYR A 282 -8.06 8.63 -17.15
CA TYR A 282 -7.28 8.10 -18.28
C TYR A 282 -8.16 7.79 -19.50
N ALA A 283 -9.07 6.81 -19.38
CA ALA A 283 -9.80 6.27 -20.53
C ALA A 283 -10.89 7.20 -21.07
N GLY A 284 -11.26 8.27 -20.35
CA GLY A 284 -12.18 9.29 -20.87
C GLY A 284 -11.65 9.98 -22.14
N SER A 285 -10.34 9.99 -22.36
CA SER A 285 -9.75 10.47 -23.63
C SER A 285 -10.17 9.63 -24.83
N ALA A 286 -10.52 8.36 -24.65
CA ALA A 286 -10.95 7.47 -25.74
C ALA A 286 -12.31 7.86 -26.32
N LEU A 287 -13.14 8.59 -25.57
CA LEU A 287 -14.46 9.08 -26.02
C LEU A 287 -14.36 10.05 -27.20
N VAL A 288 -13.17 10.57 -27.53
CA VAL A 288 -12.96 11.34 -28.77
C VAL A 288 -13.21 10.49 -30.02
N CYS A 289 -13.11 9.17 -29.91
CA CYS A 289 -13.36 8.20 -30.97
C CYS A 289 -14.81 7.67 -30.87
N PRO A 290 -15.61 7.73 -31.95
CA PRO A 290 -17.01 7.30 -31.94
C PRO A 290 -17.26 5.90 -31.40
N GLU A 291 -16.36 4.94 -31.66
CA GLU A 291 -16.47 3.56 -31.20
C GLU A 291 -16.47 3.40 -29.66
N TYR A 292 -16.02 4.39 -28.89
CA TYR A 292 -16.05 4.38 -27.42
C TYR A 292 -17.13 5.29 -26.82
N GLN A 293 -17.83 6.09 -27.63
CA GLN A 293 -18.81 7.08 -27.15
C GLN A 293 -20.04 6.46 -26.49
N HIS A 294 -20.32 5.17 -26.76
CA HIS A 294 -21.39 4.42 -26.10
C HIS A 294 -21.28 4.43 -24.57
N HIS A 295 -20.06 4.56 -24.00
CA HIS A 295 -19.89 4.69 -22.55
C HIS A 295 -20.49 5.98 -21.98
N ALA A 296 -20.58 7.05 -22.77
CA ALA A 296 -21.08 8.35 -22.31
C ALA A 296 -22.62 8.44 -22.29
N GLU A 297 -23.33 7.46 -22.87
CA GLU A 297 -24.80 7.46 -22.97
C GLU A 297 -25.48 7.59 -21.61
N HIS A 298 -24.93 6.93 -20.59
CA HIS A 298 -25.48 6.95 -19.23
C HIS A 298 -25.05 8.17 -18.40
N PHE A 299 -24.07 8.97 -18.85
CA PHE A 299 -23.53 10.07 -18.06
C PHE A 299 -24.56 11.16 -17.75
N GLY A 300 -25.65 11.25 -18.53
CA GLY A 300 -26.75 12.18 -18.26
C GLY A 300 -27.53 11.85 -16.98
N SER A 301 -27.40 10.62 -16.50
CA SER A 301 -27.96 10.17 -15.21
C SER A 301 -27.04 10.47 -14.02
N PHE A 302 -25.81 10.93 -14.27
CA PHE A 302 -24.82 11.23 -13.24
C PHE A 302 -24.61 12.74 -13.09
N ASP A 303 -24.01 13.16 -11.98
CA ASP A 303 -23.91 14.57 -11.59
C ASP A 303 -22.65 15.25 -12.11
N SER A 304 -21.54 14.50 -12.20
CA SER A 304 -20.27 15.03 -12.72
C SER A 304 -19.41 13.97 -13.41
N PHE A 305 -18.51 14.45 -14.25
CA PHE A 305 -17.56 13.64 -15.02
C PHE A 305 -16.22 14.37 -15.09
N ASN A 306 -15.09 13.67 -14.94
CA ASN A 306 -13.79 14.24 -15.28
C ASN A 306 -12.94 13.33 -16.15
N PHE A 307 -12.07 13.93 -16.94
CA PHE A 307 -10.97 13.23 -17.60
C PHE A 307 -9.73 14.13 -17.70
N ASN A 308 -8.55 13.53 -17.89
CA ASN A 308 -7.29 14.27 -17.93
C ASN A 308 -6.72 14.29 -19.35
N MET A 309 -6.81 15.43 -20.03
CA MET A 309 -6.11 15.63 -21.30
C MET A 309 -4.60 15.46 -21.16
N HIS A 310 -4.06 15.76 -19.96
CA HIS A 310 -2.63 15.58 -19.66
C HIS A 310 -2.17 14.15 -19.43
N LYS A 311 -3.09 13.17 -19.46
CA LYS A 311 -2.69 11.78 -19.52
C LYS A 311 -2.49 11.35 -20.97
N TRP A 312 -3.57 11.35 -21.75
CA TRP A 312 -3.59 10.64 -23.04
C TRP A 312 -3.91 11.53 -24.25
N LEU A 313 -4.25 12.81 -24.05
CA LEU A 313 -4.73 13.71 -25.12
C LEU A 313 -3.74 14.88 -25.39
N LEU A 314 -2.44 14.56 -25.43
CA LEU A 314 -1.34 15.40 -25.93
C LEU A 314 -1.20 16.80 -25.28
N THR A 315 -1.75 17.01 -24.08
CA THR A 315 -1.76 18.31 -23.41
C THR A 315 -0.81 18.31 -22.22
N ASN A 316 0.11 19.27 -22.12
CA ASN A 316 1.09 19.30 -21.03
C ASN A 316 0.44 19.29 -19.63
N PHE A 317 1.10 18.62 -18.68
CA PHE A 317 0.70 18.62 -17.28
C PHE A 317 0.72 20.07 -16.73
N ASP A 318 -0.35 20.63 -16.16
CA ASP A 318 -1.57 20.00 -15.68
C ASP A 318 -2.87 20.43 -16.42
N ALA A 319 -3.75 19.50 -16.77
CA ALA A 319 -5.01 19.77 -17.50
C ALA A 319 -6.08 18.71 -17.24
N SER A 320 -6.86 18.86 -16.16
CA SER A 320 -7.97 17.98 -15.80
C SER A 320 -9.28 18.69 -16.12
N CYS A 321 -10.08 18.16 -17.03
CA CYS A 321 -11.37 18.75 -17.39
C CYS A 321 -12.45 18.12 -16.51
N LEU A 322 -13.10 18.93 -15.69
CA LEU A 322 -14.24 18.54 -14.87
C LEU A 322 -15.52 19.12 -15.50
N TYR A 323 -16.56 18.31 -15.60
CA TYR A 323 -17.90 18.72 -16.06
C TYR A 323 -18.91 18.44 -14.95
N ILE A 324 -19.84 19.37 -14.76
CA ILE A 324 -20.92 19.27 -13.78
C ILE A 324 -22.25 19.50 -14.49
N LYS A 325 -23.24 18.70 -14.14
CA LYS A 325 -24.61 18.77 -14.68
C LYS A 325 -25.35 20.03 -14.21
N THR A 326 -25.16 20.42 -12.96
CA THR A 326 -25.80 21.59 -12.33
C THR A 326 -24.74 22.43 -11.62
N ARG A 327 -24.32 23.54 -12.24
CA ARG A 327 -23.24 24.40 -11.69
C ARG A 327 -23.55 25.01 -10.34
N ARG A 328 -24.84 25.23 -10.06
CA ARG A 328 -25.32 25.80 -8.79
C ARG A 328 -24.92 24.94 -7.58
N ASP A 329 -24.79 23.63 -7.76
CA ASP A 329 -24.35 22.73 -6.68
C ASP A 329 -22.91 23.02 -6.24
N LEU A 330 -22.04 23.48 -7.15
CA LEU A 330 -20.69 23.91 -6.79
C LEU A 330 -20.67 25.35 -6.27
N THR A 331 -21.28 26.29 -6.99
CA THR A 331 -21.19 27.71 -6.61
C THR A 331 -21.85 27.98 -5.27
N SER A 332 -22.98 27.31 -4.95
CA SER A 332 -23.61 27.44 -3.62
C SER A 332 -22.74 26.89 -2.48
N ALA A 333 -21.83 25.96 -2.79
CA ALA A 333 -20.94 25.35 -1.80
C ALA A 333 -19.61 26.12 -1.63
N LEU A 334 -19.14 26.80 -2.69
CA LEU A 334 -17.77 27.34 -2.75
C LEU A 334 -17.71 28.88 -2.85
N THR A 335 -18.80 29.56 -3.21
CA THR A 335 -18.80 31.01 -3.36
C THR A 335 -18.57 31.69 -2.00
N ILE A 336 -17.48 32.42 -1.89
CA ILE A 336 -17.20 33.38 -0.80
C ILE A 336 -16.81 34.70 -1.45
N THR A 337 -17.68 35.71 -1.36
CA THR A 337 -17.50 37.00 -2.07
C THR A 337 -17.29 38.18 -1.11
N PRO A 338 -16.05 38.41 -0.64
CA PRO A 338 -15.69 39.63 0.07
C PRO A 338 -15.79 40.87 -0.83
N SER A 339 -15.81 42.06 -0.24
CA SER A 339 -16.04 43.33 -0.96
C SER A 339 -15.06 43.59 -2.10
N TYR A 340 -13.78 43.21 -1.96
CA TYR A 340 -12.75 43.41 -2.98
C TYR A 340 -12.89 42.51 -4.22
N LEU A 341 -13.77 41.52 -4.16
CA LEU A 341 -14.06 40.59 -5.25
C LEU A 341 -15.32 40.97 -6.05
N ARG A 342 -16.09 41.96 -5.56
CA ARG A 342 -17.34 42.38 -6.20
C ARG A 342 -17.07 43.26 -7.42
N ASN A 343 -17.86 43.04 -8.47
CA ASN A 343 -17.87 43.87 -9.66
C ASN A 343 -19.22 43.68 -10.38
N SER A 344 -19.60 44.65 -11.21
CA SER A 344 -20.92 44.67 -11.86
C SER A 344 -21.18 43.48 -12.80
N PHE A 345 -20.14 42.87 -13.38
CA PHE A 345 -20.30 41.71 -14.26
C PHE A 345 -20.67 40.47 -13.45
N SER A 346 -19.94 40.19 -12.37
CA SER A 346 -20.25 39.09 -11.45
C SER A 346 -21.64 39.26 -10.82
N ASP A 347 -21.96 40.47 -10.37
CA ASP A 347 -23.25 40.77 -9.71
C ASP A 347 -24.44 40.67 -10.69
N SER A 348 -24.21 40.79 -12.01
CA SER A 348 -25.24 40.60 -13.03
C SER A 348 -25.64 39.13 -13.24
N GLY A 349 -24.80 38.18 -12.79
CA GLY A 349 -24.99 36.75 -13.02
C GLY A 349 -24.79 36.29 -14.48
N LEU A 350 -24.36 37.18 -15.39
CA LEU A 350 -24.16 36.87 -16.81
C LEU A 350 -22.80 36.23 -17.13
N VAL A 351 -21.87 36.23 -16.17
CA VAL A 351 -20.50 35.72 -16.34
C VAL A 351 -20.22 34.55 -15.40
N THR A 352 -19.35 33.65 -15.84
CA THR A 352 -18.85 32.55 -14.99
C THR A 352 -17.60 33.00 -14.24
N ASP A 353 -17.68 33.12 -12.93
CA ASP A 353 -16.51 33.29 -12.08
C ASP A 353 -15.99 31.91 -11.64
N TYR A 354 -15.02 31.38 -12.39
CA TYR A 354 -14.52 30.03 -12.15
C TYR A 354 -13.81 29.83 -10.81
N ARG A 355 -13.47 30.89 -10.07
CA ARG A 355 -13.05 30.75 -8.66
C ARG A 355 -14.06 29.97 -7.81
N ASP A 356 -15.34 30.02 -8.16
CA ASP A 356 -16.43 29.37 -7.44
C ASP A 356 -16.68 27.93 -7.91
N TRP A 357 -15.84 27.41 -8.81
CA TRP A 357 -15.91 26.05 -9.40
C TRP A 357 -14.70 25.18 -9.03
N GLN A 358 -13.81 25.67 -8.17
CA GLN A 358 -12.55 25.03 -7.80
C GLN A 358 -12.13 25.42 -6.38
N ILE A 359 -11.05 24.82 -5.88
CA ILE A 359 -10.51 25.17 -4.55
C ILE A 359 -9.69 26.47 -4.58
N PRO A 360 -8.73 26.67 -5.51
CA PRO A 360 -7.89 27.86 -5.48
C PRO A 360 -8.65 29.10 -5.96
N LEU A 361 -8.37 30.27 -5.35
CA LEU A 361 -8.89 31.55 -5.85
C LEU A 361 -8.28 31.89 -7.22
N GLY A 362 -6.95 32.03 -7.29
CA GLY A 362 -6.24 32.36 -8.53
C GLY A 362 -6.12 31.16 -9.46
N ARG A 363 -6.13 31.41 -10.78
CA ARG A 363 -6.03 30.37 -11.81
C ARG A 363 -5.16 30.77 -12.99
N ARG A 364 -4.52 29.77 -13.61
CA ARG A 364 -3.70 29.91 -14.84
C ARG A 364 -4.58 29.91 -16.08
N PHE A 365 -4.02 30.35 -17.21
CA PHE A 365 -4.67 30.30 -18.52
C PHE A 365 -4.58 28.90 -19.16
N ARG A 366 -5.07 27.87 -18.46
CA ARG A 366 -4.96 26.45 -18.89
C ARG A 366 -5.70 26.15 -20.19
N ALA A 367 -6.77 26.88 -20.50
CA ALA A 367 -7.51 26.73 -21.74
C ALA A 367 -6.65 26.94 -23.00
N LEU A 368 -5.57 27.73 -22.90
CA LEU A 368 -4.76 28.09 -24.05
C LEU A 368 -4.03 26.88 -24.65
N LYS A 369 -3.43 26.01 -23.82
CA LYS A 369 -2.78 24.78 -24.31
C LYS A 369 -3.78 23.79 -24.91
N ILE A 370 -4.98 23.68 -24.34
CA ILE A 370 -6.05 22.85 -24.91
C ILE A 370 -6.46 23.40 -26.27
N TRP A 371 -6.66 24.72 -26.36
CA TRP A 371 -7.00 25.39 -27.62
C TRP A 371 -5.95 25.16 -28.71
N PHE A 372 -4.66 25.26 -28.37
CA PHE A 372 -3.55 24.98 -29.30
C PHE A 372 -3.57 23.53 -29.77
N VAL A 373 -3.65 22.56 -28.84
CA VAL A 373 -3.71 21.13 -29.17
C VAL A 373 -4.89 20.81 -30.09
N LEU A 374 -6.11 21.27 -29.75
CA LEU A 374 -7.31 21.03 -30.55
C LEU A 374 -7.19 21.63 -31.95
N ARG A 375 -6.62 22.84 -32.09
CA ARG A 375 -6.48 23.51 -33.38
C ARG A 375 -5.33 22.97 -34.23
N SER A 376 -4.25 22.52 -33.61
CA SER A 376 -3.09 21.98 -34.32
C SER A 376 -3.32 20.57 -34.84
N TYR A 377 -3.97 19.70 -34.05
CA TYR A 377 -4.19 18.31 -34.43
C TYR A 377 -5.58 18.05 -35.04
N GLY A 378 -6.58 18.85 -34.65
CA GLY A 378 -7.98 18.55 -34.96
C GLY A 378 -8.49 17.28 -34.28
N ILE A 379 -9.80 17.05 -34.32
CA ILE A 379 -10.42 15.85 -33.74
C ILE A 379 -9.92 14.58 -34.44
N THR A 380 -9.72 14.61 -35.77
CA THR A 380 -9.23 13.48 -36.54
C THR A 380 -7.81 13.06 -36.14
N GLY A 381 -6.92 14.00 -35.87
CA GLY A 381 -5.56 13.72 -35.37
C GLY A 381 -5.57 13.10 -33.97
N LEU A 382 -6.42 13.63 -33.08
CA LEU A 382 -6.59 13.06 -31.73
C LEU A 382 -7.19 11.64 -31.76
N GLN A 383 -8.16 11.40 -32.63
CA GLN A 383 -8.70 10.05 -32.85
C GLN A 383 -7.64 9.08 -33.37
N ALA A 384 -6.83 9.51 -34.35
CA ALA A 384 -5.73 8.69 -34.86
C ALA A 384 -4.70 8.36 -33.77
N HIS A 385 -4.38 9.32 -32.91
CA HIS A 385 -3.49 9.14 -31.76
C HIS A 385 -4.00 8.05 -30.80
N ILE A 386 -5.27 8.14 -30.37
CA ILE A 386 -5.89 7.15 -29.48
C ILE A 386 -5.93 5.77 -30.14
N ARG A 387 -6.43 5.67 -31.37
CA ARG A 387 -6.53 4.40 -32.11
C ARG A 387 -5.17 3.72 -32.28
N ASN A 388 -4.12 4.49 -32.56
CA ASN A 388 -2.77 3.95 -32.65
C ASN A 388 -2.32 3.31 -31.33
N HIS A 389 -2.50 4.01 -30.20
CA HIS A 389 -2.13 3.47 -28.88
C HIS A 389 -2.92 2.22 -28.49
N ILE A 390 -4.22 2.17 -28.82
CA ILE A 390 -5.05 0.98 -28.58
C ILE A 390 -4.56 -0.19 -29.44
N LYS A 391 -4.31 0.03 -30.74
CA LYS A 391 -3.73 -0.98 -31.64
C LYS A 391 -2.39 -1.50 -31.12
N LEU A 392 -1.54 -0.61 -30.60
CA LEU A 392 -0.26 -0.97 -30.00
C LEU A 392 -0.44 -1.82 -28.73
N GLY A 393 -1.45 -1.53 -27.93
CA GLY A 393 -1.81 -2.33 -26.75
C GLY A 393 -2.30 -3.73 -27.12
N GLU A 394 -3.14 -3.84 -28.14
CA GLU A 394 -3.59 -5.11 -28.72
C GLU A 394 -2.40 -5.91 -29.29
N TYR A 395 -1.46 -5.24 -29.97
CA TYR A 395 -0.24 -5.86 -30.46
C TYR A 395 0.60 -6.44 -29.32
N PHE A 396 0.90 -5.66 -28.27
CA PHE A 396 1.65 -6.18 -27.12
C PHE A 396 0.93 -7.32 -26.43
N HIS A 397 -0.39 -7.21 -26.27
CA HIS A 397 -1.21 -8.28 -25.73
C HIS A 397 -1.11 -9.56 -26.56
N SER A 398 -1.14 -9.45 -27.89
CA SER A 398 -0.98 -10.61 -28.78
C SER A 398 0.37 -11.31 -28.59
N LEU A 399 1.46 -10.56 -28.32
CA LEU A 399 2.77 -11.13 -28.00
C LEU A 399 2.73 -11.93 -26.69
N ILE A 400 2.09 -11.39 -25.65
CA ILE A 400 1.91 -12.09 -24.36
C ILE A 400 1.19 -13.43 -24.56
N LEU A 401 0.14 -13.45 -25.38
CA LEU A 401 -0.62 -14.67 -25.69
C LEU A 401 0.19 -15.74 -26.44
N THR A 402 1.33 -15.39 -27.07
CA THR A 402 2.21 -16.38 -27.71
C THR A 402 3.01 -17.23 -26.71
N ARG A 403 3.10 -16.79 -25.44
CA ARG A 403 3.87 -17.47 -24.38
C ARG A 403 2.99 -17.76 -23.14
N PRO A 404 1.90 -18.55 -23.29
CA PRO A 404 1.05 -18.93 -22.16
C PRO A 404 1.80 -19.82 -21.15
N ASP A 405 2.95 -20.39 -21.53
CA ASP A 405 3.86 -21.08 -20.63
C ASP A 405 4.54 -20.14 -19.62
N LEU A 406 4.66 -18.85 -19.94
CA LEU A 406 5.30 -17.83 -19.08
C LEU A 406 4.31 -16.86 -18.45
N PHE A 407 3.24 -16.51 -19.15
CA PHE A 407 2.37 -15.41 -18.75
C PHE A 407 0.93 -15.88 -18.52
N SER A 408 0.28 -15.27 -17.53
CA SER A 408 -1.17 -15.26 -17.40
C SER A 408 -1.67 -13.81 -17.48
N VAL A 409 -2.72 -13.59 -18.27
CA VAL A 409 -3.38 -12.28 -18.34
C VAL A 409 -4.35 -12.17 -17.16
N LEU A 410 -4.13 -11.17 -16.32
CA LEU A 410 -5.04 -10.83 -15.24
C LEU A 410 -6.20 -9.97 -15.73
N ALA A 411 -5.90 -8.98 -16.58
CA ALA A 411 -6.87 -8.09 -17.22
C ALA A 411 -6.30 -7.49 -18.52
N GLY A 412 -7.20 -7.07 -19.41
CA GLY A 412 -6.88 -6.36 -20.64
C GLY A 412 -6.64 -7.27 -21.87
N PRO A 413 -6.36 -6.67 -23.04
CA PRO A 413 -5.99 -5.26 -23.20
C PRO A 413 -7.22 -4.36 -23.08
N SER A 414 -7.17 -3.39 -22.16
CA SER A 414 -8.24 -2.40 -21.97
C SER A 414 -7.63 -1.02 -22.12
N PHE A 415 -8.05 -0.26 -23.13
CA PHE A 415 -7.54 1.08 -23.42
C PHE A 415 -6.00 1.16 -23.39
N ALA A 416 -5.31 0.28 -24.11
CA ALA A 416 -3.85 0.21 -24.17
C ALA A 416 -3.13 -0.20 -22.86
N LEU A 417 -3.85 -0.71 -21.85
CA LEU A 417 -3.27 -1.37 -20.67
C LEU A 417 -3.43 -2.88 -20.76
N THR A 418 -2.33 -3.62 -20.59
CA THR A 418 -2.34 -5.07 -20.33
C THR A 418 -1.79 -5.34 -18.93
N VAL A 419 -2.45 -6.22 -18.18
CA VAL A 419 -2.05 -6.60 -16.81
C VAL A 419 -1.75 -8.09 -16.77
N ILE A 420 -0.53 -8.44 -16.37
CA ILE A 420 -0.04 -9.81 -16.41
C ILE A 420 0.49 -10.29 -15.05
N THR A 421 0.43 -11.60 -14.84
CA THR A 421 1.19 -12.33 -13.82
C THR A 421 2.12 -13.31 -14.51
N ILE A 422 3.19 -13.70 -13.83
CA ILE A 422 4.14 -14.69 -14.32
C ILE A 422 3.79 -16.07 -13.78
N ASN A 423 3.73 -17.05 -14.68
CA ASN A 423 3.44 -18.44 -14.34
C ASN A 423 4.70 -19.08 -13.71
N PRO A 424 4.61 -19.66 -12.52
CA PRO A 424 5.71 -20.42 -11.94
C PRO A 424 5.96 -21.69 -12.78
N ARG A 425 7.22 -22.02 -13.11
CA ARG A 425 7.54 -23.30 -13.75
C ARG A 425 7.43 -24.45 -12.75
N GLY A 426 6.44 -25.32 -12.91
CA GLY A 426 6.38 -26.60 -12.20
C GLY A 426 7.31 -27.67 -12.81
N PRO A 427 7.66 -28.75 -12.08
CA PRO A 427 8.28 -29.92 -12.70
C PRO A 427 7.36 -30.44 -13.81
N LYS A 428 7.91 -30.78 -14.99
CA LYS A 428 7.15 -31.28 -16.15
C LYS A 428 6.12 -32.35 -15.73
N GLN A 429 4.87 -31.96 -15.52
CA GLN A 429 3.77 -32.91 -15.45
C GLN A 429 3.62 -33.50 -16.84
N LYS A 430 3.81 -34.82 -16.93
CA LYS A 430 3.48 -35.58 -18.14
C LYS A 430 2.07 -35.18 -18.56
N ARG A 431 1.92 -34.79 -19.83
CA ARG A 431 0.62 -34.63 -20.50
C ARG A 431 -0.28 -35.81 -20.13
N ILE A 432 -1.30 -35.56 -19.31
CA ILE A 432 -2.50 -36.39 -19.31
C ILE A 432 -3.36 -35.82 -20.44
N SER A 433 -3.77 -36.72 -21.33
CA SER A 433 -4.45 -36.46 -22.59
C SER A 433 -5.75 -35.67 -22.43
N ALA A 434 -6.11 -34.98 -23.51
CA ALA A 434 -7.34 -34.25 -23.73
C ALA A 434 -8.60 -35.06 -23.40
N ALA A 435 -9.22 -34.77 -22.25
CA ALA A 435 -10.63 -35.00 -21.93
C ALA A 435 -10.87 -34.41 -20.54
N ASN A 436 -11.26 -33.13 -20.48
CA ASN A 436 -11.98 -32.45 -19.40
C ASN A 436 -11.80 -30.93 -19.60
N GLN A 437 -12.59 -30.34 -20.49
CA GLN A 437 -12.97 -28.94 -20.33
C GLN A 437 -13.82 -28.89 -19.07
N ALA A 438 -13.28 -28.31 -18.00
CA ALA A 438 -14.07 -27.96 -16.82
C ALA A 438 -14.47 -26.49 -16.97
N ASP A 439 -15.76 -26.27 -17.19
CA ASP A 439 -16.45 -25.01 -16.94
C ASP A 439 -16.10 -24.52 -15.53
N LEU A 440 -15.56 -23.30 -15.42
CA LEU A 440 -15.29 -22.61 -14.17
C LEU A 440 -16.50 -21.75 -13.80
N ASP A 441 -17.64 -22.40 -13.59
CA ASP A 441 -18.81 -21.82 -12.92
C ASP A 441 -19.06 -22.64 -11.66
N CYS A 442 -18.64 -22.12 -10.50
CA CYS A 442 -19.22 -22.34 -9.15
C CYS A 442 -18.30 -21.81 -8.03
N GLU A 443 -18.37 -20.52 -7.72
CA GLU A 443 -18.02 -20.02 -6.37
C GLU A 443 -19.18 -20.29 -5.41
N LYS A 444 -19.28 -21.53 -4.92
CA LYS A 444 -19.82 -21.99 -3.62
C LYS A 444 -20.20 -23.48 -3.71
N HIS A 445 -19.50 -24.29 -2.91
CA HIS A 445 -19.73 -25.70 -2.52
C HIS A 445 -18.93 -26.82 -3.25
N LEU A 446 -17.91 -27.31 -2.51
CA LEU A 446 -17.40 -28.68 -2.32
C LEU A 446 -16.69 -29.46 -3.46
N ASN A 447 -15.40 -29.70 -3.17
CA ASN A 447 -14.55 -30.90 -3.35
C ASN A 447 -13.82 -31.17 -4.68
N GLY A 448 -12.48 -31.10 -4.62
CA GLY A 448 -11.58 -31.78 -5.56
C GLY A 448 -10.07 -31.54 -5.37
N SER A 449 -9.66 -30.41 -4.78
CA SER A 449 -8.26 -30.10 -4.50
C SER A 449 -8.13 -29.37 -3.16
N SER A 450 -7.08 -29.65 -2.39
CA SER A 450 -6.83 -29.01 -1.10
C SER A 450 -6.82 -27.48 -1.26
N PRO A 451 -7.51 -26.72 -0.39
CA PRO A 451 -7.43 -25.25 -0.32
C PRO A 451 -5.98 -24.72 -0.29
N ASP A 452 -5.05 -25.52 0.22
CA ASP A 452 -3.63 -25.17 0.32
C ASP A 452 -2.93 -25.07 -1.04
N ALA A 453 -3.34 -25.87 -2.04
CA ALA A 453 -2.64 -25.91 -3.33
C ALA A 453 -2.91 -24.68 -4.21
N ALA A 454 -4.16 -24.18 -4.22
CA ALA A 454 -4.52 -22.97 -4.95
C ALA A 454 -3.96 -21.71 -4.26
N ALA A 455 -4.01 -21.67 -2.93
CA ALA A 455 -3.38 -20.61 -2.14
C ALA A 455 -1.85 -20.58 -2.34
N GLN A 456 -1.20 -21.74 -2.34
CA GLN A 456 0.23 -21.86 -2.60
C GLN A 456 0.59 -21.46 -4.04
N GLY A 457 -0.21 -21.86 -5.03
CA GLY A 457 -0.01 -21.46 -6.43
C GLY A 457 -0.05 -19.95 -6.65
N LEU A 458 -0.96 -19.24 -5.96
CA LEU A 458 -1.01 -17.77 -5.98
C LEU A 458 0.21 -17.14 -5.29
N VAL A 459 0.66 -17.69 -4.16
CA VAL A 459 1.86 -17.22 -3.46
C VAL A 459 3.10 -17.37 -4.33
N ASP A 460 3.26 -18.49 -5.02
CA ASP A 460 4.38 -18.72 -5.93
C ASP A 460 4.33 -17.82 -7.17
N ALA A 461 3.16 -17.66 -7.78
CA ALA A 461 2.97 -16.71 -8.88
C ALA A 461 3.30 -15.27 -8.45
N ASN A 462 2.87 -14.85 -7.25
CA ASN A 462 3.17 -13.53 -6.71
C ASN A 462 4.67 -13.33 -6.50
N ARG A 463 5.35 -14.33 -5.92
CA ARG A 463 6.80 -14.29 -5.67
C ARG A 463 7.60 -14.17 -6.97
N VAL A 464 7.28 -15.01 -7.97
CA VAL A 464 7.97 -14.99 -9.27
C VAL A 464 7.69 -13.67 -10.00
N THR A 465 6.42 -13.24 -10.03
CA THR A 465 6.04 -11.97 -10.68
C THR A 465 6.76 -10.78 -10.07
N LYS A 466 6.86 -10.73 -8.73
CA LYS A 466 7.60 -9.68 -8.01
C LYS A 466 9.10 -9.69 -8.37
N SER A 467 9.73 -10.86 -8.36
CA SER A 467 11.15 -10.99 -8.70
C SER A 467 11.44 -10.55 -10.14
N VAL A 468 10.61 -10.94 -11.10
CA VAL A 468 10.72 -10.52 -12.51
C VAL A 468 10.57 -9.01 -12.64
N TYR A 469 9.57 -8.43 -11.98
CA TYR A 469 9.37 -6.98 -11.97
C TYR A 469 10.59 -6.22 -11.41
N GLU A 470 11.12 -6.64 -10.26
CA GLU A 470 12.27 -5.99 -9.63
C GLU A 470 13.53 -6.05 -10.51
N GLU A 471 13.76 -7.17 -11.18
CA GLU A 471 14.88 -7.32 -12.12
C GLU A 471 14.72 -6.42 -13.36
N VAL A 472 13.51 -6.33 -13.92
CA VAL A 472 13.23 -5.43 -15.05
C VAL A 472 13.49 -3.97 -14.66
N VAL A 473 12.98 -3.53 -13.50
CA VAL A 473 13.20 -2.16 -13.00
C VAL A 473 14.69 -1.91 -12.73
N ARG A 474 15.41 -2.90 -12.19
CA ARG A 474 16.85 -2.80 -11.92
C ARG A 474 17.66 -2.59 -13.21
N ARG A 475 17.33 -3.29 -14.30
CA ARG A 475 17.97 -3.09 -15.61
C ARG A 475 17.75 -1.68 -16.15
N GLY A 476 16.55 -1.12 -15.94
CA GLY A 476 16.21 0.25 -16.32
C GLY A 476 16.10 0.49 -17.84
N GLU A 477 16.11 -0.58 -18.65
CA GLU A 477 15.89 -0.55 -20.10
C GLU A 477 14.45 -0.14 -20.46
N ILE A 478 13.50 -0.60 -19.64
CA ILE A 478 12.09 -0.25 -19.67
C ILE A 478 11.63 0.10 -18.27
N TYR A 479 10.58 0.91 -18.15
CA TYR A 479 9.96 1.19 -16.86
C TYR A 479 8.51 0.72 -16.83
N LEU A 480 8.23 -0.18 -15.89
CA LEU A 480 6.91 -0.76 -15.64
C LEU A 480 6.49 -0.41 -14.21
N THR A 481 5.21 -0.61 -13.88
CA THR A 481 4.75 -0.60 -12.49
C THR A 481 4.07 -1.89 -12.12
N SER A 482 4.16 -2.26 -10.86
CA SER A 482 3.40 -3.36 -10.28
C SER A 482 2.20 -2.87 -9.48
N SER A 483 1.26 -3.77 -9.21
CA SER A 483 0.14 -3.57 -8.30
C SER A 483 -0.27 -4.88 -7.66
N VAL A 484 -1.05 -4.82 -6.58
CA VAL A 484 -1.72 -5.98 -5.99
C VAL A 484 -3.20 -5.86 -6.25
N ILE A 485 -3.74 -6.73 -7.10
CA ILE A 485 -5.14 -6.70 -7.54
C ILE A 485 -5.80 -7.97 -7.02
N VAL A 486 -6.71 -7.84 -6.05
CA VAL A 486 -7.42 -8.96 -5.39
C VAL A 486 -6.43 -10.05 -4.91
N GLY A 487 -5.34 -9.63 -4.29
CA GLY A 487 -4.28 -10.51 -3.76
C GLY A 487 -3.26 -11.02 -4.79
N ALA A 488 -3.43 -10.77 -6.08
CA ALA A 488 -2.44 -11.11 -7.10
C ALA A 488 -1.45 -9.94 -7.33
N TYR A 489 -0.15 -10.20 -7.18
CA TYR A 489 0.91 -9.27 -7.56
C TYR A 489 1.06 -9.32 -9.08
N ALA A 490 0.78 -8.21 -9.75
CA ALA A 490 0.72 -8.13 -11.20
C ALA A 490 1.58 -6.99 -11.76
N ILE A 491 2.05 -7.16 -12.99
CA ILE A 491 2.78 -6.15 -13.75
C ILE A 491 1.81 -5.47 -14.71
N ARG A 492 1.83 -4.13 -14.73
CA ARG A 492 1.03 -3.29 -15.61
C ARG A 492 1.91 -2.77 -16.74
N ILE A 493 1.45 -2.93 -17.98
CA ILE A 493 2.14 -2.43 -19.18
C ILE A 493 1.18 -1.54 -19.97
N VAL A 494 1.52 -0.26 -20.08
CA VAL A 494 0.74 0.74 -20.82
C VAL A 494 1.48 1.17 -22.08
N SER A 495 0.86 1.03 -23.24
CA SER A 495 1.46 1.34 -24.56
C SER A 495 1.04 2.70 -25.13
N ALA A 496 0.91 3.70 -24.26
CA ALA A 496 0.20 4.94 -24.57
C ALA A 496 1.06 6.22 -24.47
N THR A 497 2.37 6.12 -24.34
CA THR A 497 3.28 7.27 -24.47
C THR A 497 3.32 7.77 -25.92
N GLU A 498 3.39 9.08 -26.13
CA GLU A 498 3.35 9.69 -27.48
C GLU A 498 4.32 9.06 -28.49
N GLY A 499 5.56 8.72 -28.08
CA GLY A 499 6.55 8.06 -28.93
C GLY A 499 6.44 6.53 -29.02
N ALA A 500 5.35 5.91 -28.56
CA ALA A 500 5.20 4.45 -28.57
C ALA A 500 5.16 3.89 -30.00
N GLU A 501 5.90 2.81 -30.23
CA GLU A 501 5.97 2.08 -31.51
C GLU A 501 6.08 0.57 -31.25
N GLU A 502 5.72 -0.25 -32.24
CA GLU A 502 5.78 -1.72 -32.13
C GLU A 502 7.17 -2.24 -31.73
N LYS A 503 8.25 -1.61 -32.21
CA LYS A 503 9.63 -2.01 -31.89
C LYS A 503 9.95 -1.93 -30.40
N TYR A 504 9.42 -0.92 -29.69
CA TYR A 504 9.64 -0.75 -28.26
C TYR A 504 8.82 -1.75 -27.44
N LEU A 505 7.58 -2.02 -27.85
CA LEU A 505 6.73 -3.03 -27.22
C LEU A 505 7.26 -4.45 -27.43
N LYS A 506 7.76 -4.73 -28.64
CA LYS A 506 8.44 -5.99 -28.93
C LYS A 506 9.68 -6.15 -28.06
N ARG A 507 10.50 -5.10 -27.93
CA ARG A 507 11.68 -5.15 -27.05
C ARG A 507 11.29 -5.34 -25.58
N ALA A 508 10.22 -4.69 -25.11
CA ALA A 508 9.73 -4.90 -23.74
C ALA A 508 9.27 -6.35 -23.50
N PHE A 509 8.58 -6.95 -24.47
CA PHE A 509 8.22 -8.36 -24.44
C PHE A 509 9.46 -9.27 -24.39
N GLU A 510 10.45 -9.02 -25.26
CA GLU A 510 11.71 -9.77 -25.28
C GLU A 510 12.44 -9.69 -23.93
N ILE A 511 12.54 -8.49 -23.34
CA ILE A 511 13.14 -8.30 -22.00
C ILE A 511 12.41 -9.12 -20.94
N LEU A 512 11.06 -9.11 -20.93
CA LEU A 512 10.28 -9.90 -19.99
C LEU A 512 10.56 -11.39 -20.16
N VAL A 513 10.54 -11.89 -21.39
CA VAL A 513 10.87 -13.30 -21.69
C VAL A 513 12.29 -13.65 -21.24
N GLU A 514 13.28 -12.84 -21.59
CA GLU A 514 14.68 -13.04 -21.18
C GLU A 514 14.84 -13.09 -19.66
N VAL A 515 14.18 -12.18 -18.93
CA VAL A 515 14.23 -12.14 -17.46
C VAL A 515 13.57 -13.37 -16.87
N ILE A 516 12.39 -13.75 -17.34
CA ILE A 516 11.65 -14.92 -16.84
C ILE A 516 12.44 -16.20 -17.10
N GLU A 517 13.00 -16.36 -18.30
CA GLU A 517 13.75 -17.56 -18.67
C GLU A 517 15.06 -17.69 -17.89
N LYS A 518 15.72 -16.56 -17.58
CA LYS A 518 16.89 -16.52 -16.67
C LYS A 518 16.52 -16.72 -15.20
N ALA A 519 15.36 -16.24 -14.76
CA ALA A 519 14.85 -16.49 -13.41
C ALA A 519 14.43 -17.96 -13.23
N SER A 520 13.99 -18.61 -14.31
CA SER A 520 13.50 -20.00 -14.34
C SER A 520 14.58 -21.09 -14.21
N THR A 521 15.87 -20.74 -14.13
CA THR A 521 16.94 -21.67 -13.72
C THR A 521 17.10 -21.78 -12.21
N TYR A 522 16.27 -21.07 -11.43
CA TYR A 522 16.31 -21.05 -9.96
C TYR A 522 14.98 -21.57 -9.39
N SER A 523 14.87 -22.89 -9.23
CA SER A 523 13.77 -23.53 -8.49
C SER A 523 14.29 -24.00 -7.13
N ASN A 524 13.86 -23.33 -6.06
CA ASN A 524 14.15 -23.68 -4.67
C ASN A 524 13.56 -25.04 -4.30
N SER A 525 14.40 -26.07 -4.15
CA SER A 525 14.19 -27.18 -3.20
C SER A 525 15.52 -27.91 -2.96
N ASP A 526 15.90 -28.00 -1.68
CA ASP A 526 16.84 -28.95 -1.07
C ASP A 526 18.36 -28.66 -1.15
N TRP A 527 18.92 -28.17 -0.03
CA TRP A 527 20.35 -27.88 0.19
C TRP A 527 21.01 -28.89 1.15
N VAL A 528 22.32 -29.18 1.03
CA VAL A 528 23.03 -30.21 1.85
C VAL A 528 24.36 -29.75 2.45
N ARG A 529 25.02 -28.68 1.97
CA ARG A 529 26.32 -28.26 2.51
C ARG A 529 26.62 -26.78 2.25
N ILE A 530 27.38 -26.15 3.12
CA ILE A 530 27.89 -24.77 2.97
C ILE A 530 29.41 -24.85 3.19
N ASP A 531 30.19 -24.38 2.22
CA ASP A 531 31.65 -24.35 2.31
C ASP A 531 32.12 -22.89 2.39
N ASP A 532 32.72 -22.51 3.53
CA ASP A 532 33.34 -21.19 3.75
C ASP A 532 34.78 -21.21 3.22
N ILE A 533 34.98 -20.66 2.02
CA ILE A 533 36.29 -20.54 1.40
C ILE A 533 36.61 -19.06 1.24
N PHE A 534 37.73 -18.65 1.82
CA PHE A 534 38.36 -17.33 1.70
C PHE A 534 38.19 -16.68 0.30
N SER A 535 37.20 -15.79 0.12
CA SER A 535 37.22 -14.58 -0.73
C SER A 535 35.80 -14.04 -0.96
N PHE A 536 35.55 -12.76 -0.62
CA PHE A 536 34.43 -11.85 -0.97
C PHE A 536 32.97 -12.34 -1.13
N SER A 537 32.69 -13.62 -1.05
CA SER A 537 31.44 -14.32 -1.36
C SER A 537 31.38 -15.62 -0.54
N VAL A 538 30.18 -16.15 -0.31
CA VAL A 538 29.94 -17.42 0.39
C VAL A 538 29.26 -18.40 -0.57
N THR A 539 29.70 -19.66 -0.55
CA THR A 539 29.17 -20.68 -1.47
C THR A 539 28.32 -21.71 -0.73
N ILE A 540 27.15 -22.02 -1.29
CA ILE A 540 26.31 -23.14 -0.86
C ILE A 540 26.34 -24.25 -1.89
N THR A 541 26.26 -25.49 -1.41
CA THR A 541 26.24 -26.71 -2.20
C THR A 541 24.92 -27.45 -1.98
N THR A 542 24.24 -27.78 -3.06
CA THR A 542 22.92 -28.46 -2.99
C THR A 542 23.07 -29.94 -2.72
N GLN A 543 21.96 -30.63 -2.42
CA GLN A 543 21.97 -32.11 -2.34
C GLN A 543 22.37 -32.76 -3.67
N LYS A 544 22.20 -32.02 -4.78
CA LYS A 544 22.57 -32.42 -6.14
C LYS A 544 24.01 -32.09 -6.50
N GLY A 545 24.78 -31.49 -5.58
CA GLY A 545 26.19 -31.13 -5.79
C GLY A 545 26.41 -29.83 -6.57
N GLU A 546 25.39 -29.00 -6.74
CA GLU A 546 25.50 -27.71 -7.45
C GLU A 546 25.99 -26.63 -6.48
N ASN A 547 26.89 -25.75 -6.95
CA ASN A 547 27.47 -24.68 -6.14
C ASN A 547 26.87 -23.31 -6.52
N TYR A 548 26.49 -22.51 -5.53
CA TYR A 548 25.98 -21.15 -5.72
C TYR A 548 26.73 -20.19 -4.81
N SER A 549 27.20 -19.07 -5.35
CA SER A 549 27.93 -18.06 -4.58
C SER A 549 27.08 -16.81 -4.37
N PHE A 550 27.12 -16.28 -3.16
CA PHE A 550 26.36 -15.10 -2.73
C PHE A 550 27.26 -14.11 -1.99
N ASP A 551 26.87 -12.84 -1.95
CA ASP A 551 27.52 -11.85 -1.09
C ASP A 551 27.19 -12.09 0.39
N MET A 552 26.06 -12.71 0.71
CA MET A 552 25.61 -12.98 2.06
C MET A 552 24.54 -14.08 2.04
N ILE A 553 24.47 -14.89 3.09
CA ILE A 553 23.41 -15.87 3.36
C ILE A 553 22.71 -15.51 4.65
N LEU A 554 21.38 -15.52 4.63
CA LEU A 554 20.55 -15.42 5.83
C LEU A 554 20.01 -16.81 6.20
N GLY A 555 20.46 -17.34 7.32
CA GLY A 555 20.02 -18.60 7.90
C GLY A 555 18.74 -18.42 8.72
N SER A 556 17.59 -18.75 8.14
CA SER A 556 16.27 -18.70 8.79
C SER A 556 15.57 -20.07 8.83
N ASP A 557 16.34 -21.14 8.75
CA ASP A 557 15.90 -22.53 8.60
C ASP A 557 15.57 -23.23 9.94
N GLY A 558 15.45 -22.45 11.02
CA GLY A 558 14.98 -22.88 12.32
C GLY A 558 16.03 -23.64 13.15
N VAL A 559 15.62 -24.14 14.30
CA VAL A 559 16.51 -24.70 15.33
C VAL A 559 17.34 -25.91 14.83
N ASN A 560 16.77 -26.69 13.90
CA ASN A 560 17.40 -27.86 13.29
C ASN A 560 18.07 -27.59 11.94
N GLY A 561 18.11 -26.31 11.55
CA GLY A 561 18.62 -25.80 10.30
C GLY A 561 20.08 -26.14 10.01
N ILE A 562 20.41 -26.22 8.72
CA ILE A 562 21.77 -26.44 8.25
C ILE A 562 22.66 -25.23 8.51
N SER A 563 22.15 -24.00 8.37
CA SER A 563 22.99 -22.80 8.52
C SER A 563 23.59 -22.69 9.91
N ARG A 564 22.79 -22.96 10.95
CA ARG A 564 23.27 -22.98 12.34
C ARG A 564 24.26 -24.13 12.56
N LYS A 565 23.96 -25.34 12.07
CA LYS A 565 24.86 -26.51 12.19
C LYS A 565 26.20 -26.30 11.47
N THR A 566 26.20 -25.55 10.38
CA THR A 566 27.44 -25.16 9.69
C THR A 566 28.29 -24.23 10.56
N LEU A 567 27.68 -23.21 11.17
CA LEU A 567 28.42 -22.24 11.98
C LEU A 567 28.83 -22.79 13.35
N PHE A 568 27.95 -23.59 13.96
CA PHE A 568 28.10 -24.12 15.32
C PHE A 568 27.71 -25.60 15.38
N PRO A 569 28.51 -26.49 14.77
CA PRO A 569 28.22 -27.93 14.71
C PRO A 569 28.20 -28.59 16.09
N GLU A 570 28.88 -28.01 17.08
CA GLU A 570 28.91 -28.46 18.47
C GLU A 570 27.63 -28.13 19.25
N VAL A 571 26.83 -27.17 18.76
CA VAL A 571 25.60 -26.75 19.45
C VAL A 571 24.46 -27.71 19.08
N VAL A 572 23.97 -28.44 20.08
CA VAL A 572 22.83 -29.35 19.93
C VAL A 572 21.59 -28.72 20.58
N PRO A 573 20.47 -28.58 19.86
CA PRO A 573 19.21 -28.14 20.45
C PRO A 573 18.78 -29.12 21.54
N THR A 574 18.47 -28.62 22.72
CA THR A 574 18.06 -29.44 23.87
C THR A 574 16.77 -28.90 24.46
N SER A 575 15.99 -29.77 25.09
CA SER A 575 14.88 -29.35 25.95
C SER A 575 15.47 -29.02 27.32
N PRO A 576 15.46 -27.75 27.76
CA PRO A 576 16.09 -27.33 29.00
C PRO A 576 15.27 -27.75 30.23
N THR A 577 14.00 -28.10 30.03
CA THR A 577 13.07 -28.57 31.06
C THR A 577 12.32 -29.81 30.56
N ASN A 578 11.57 -30.45 31.45
CA ASN A 578 10.64 -31.53 31.10
C ASN A 578 9.31 -31.00 30.54
N ASN A 579 9.24 -29.72 30.16
CA ASN A 579 8.03 -29.14 29.63
C ASN A 579 7.85 -29.46 28.14
N SER A 580 6.62 -29.76 27.74
CA SER A 580 6.26 -30.04 26.36
C SER A 580 4.91 -29.43 26.02
N ALA A 581 4.60 -29.32 24.72
CA ALA A 581 3.35 -28.69 24.28
C ALA A 581 2.55 -29.56 23.31
N TYR A 582 1.25 -29.73 23.55
CA TYR A 582 0.33 -30.11 22.48
C TYR A 582 -0.03 -28.87 21.65
N ARG A 583 -0.29 -29.05 20.37
CA ARG A 583 -0.79 -28.00 19.48
C ARG A 583 -2.06 -28.45 18.79
N ALA A 584 -3.08 -27.59 18.79
CA ALA A 584 -4.31 -27.84 18.06
C ALA A 584 -4.89 -26.56 17.47
N ILE A 585 -5.73 -26.75 16.45
CA ILE A 585 -6.45 -25.67 15.78
C ILE A 585 -7.93 -26.03 15.77
N VAL A 586 -8.78 -25.08 16.15
CA VAL A 586 -10.24 -25.25 16.10
C VAL A 586 -10.86 -24.08 15.34
N PRO A 587 -11.66 -24.33 14.28
CA PRO A 587 -12.31 -23.26 13.54
C PRO A 587 -13.25 -22.42 14.42
N TYR A 588 -13.19 -21.09 14.30
CA TYR A 588 -14.05 -20.17 15.04
C TYR A 588 -15.54 -20.45 14.80
N SER A 589 -15.90 -20.87 13.59
CA SER A 589 -17.29 -21.21 13.22
C SER A 589 -17.88 -22.30 14.12
N ARG A 590 -17.08 -23.30 14.52
CA ARG A 590 -17.51 -24.36 15.44
C ARG A 590 -17.68 -23.85 16.86
N ILE A 591 -16.73 -23.02 17.31
CA ILE A 591 -16.75 -22.41 18.65
C ILE A 591 -17.94 -21.45 18.80
N LEU A 592 -18.26 -20.69 17.76
CA LEU A 592 -19.38 -19.74 17.72
C LEU A 592 -20.75 -20.42 17.63
N ALA A 593 -20.81 -21.62 17.04
CA ALA A 593 -22.05 -22.39 16.90
C ALA A 593 -22.50 -23.01 18.24
N ASP A 594 -21.58 -23.27 19.16
CA ASP A 594 -21.88 -23.84 20.47
C ASP A 594 -22.15 -22.74 21.52
N PRO A 595 -23.34 -22.71 22.17
CA PRO A 595 -23.70 -21.67 23.13
C PRO A 595 -22.76 -21.55 24.34
N GLN A 596 -22.09 -22.63 24.74
CA GLN A 596 -21.20 -22.66 25.90
C GLN A 596 -19.83 -22.06 25.56
N THR A 597 -19.33 -22.27 24.34
CA THR A 597 -17.99 -21.80 23.94
C THR A 597 -18.00 -20.46 23.22
N LYS A 598 -19.15 -20.02 22.69
CA LYS A 598 -19.28 -18.76 21.94
C LYS A 598 -18.73 -17.55 22.69
N SER A 599 -18.87 -17.49 24.01
CA SER A 599 -18.36 -16.37 24.82
C SER A 599 -16.84 -16.21 24.74
N LEU A 600 -16.10 -17.30 24.48
CA LEU A 600 -14.63 -17.29 24.44
C LEU A 600 -14.06 -16.51 23.26
N VAL A 601 -14.87 -16.26 22.23
CA VAL A 601 -14.43 -15.65 20.96
C VAL A 601 -15.32 -14.48 20.50
N LYS A 602 -16.26 -14.03 21.34
CA LYS A 602 -17.23 -12.97 21.01
C LYS A 602 -16.71 -11.55 21.30
N GLU A 603 -15.74 -11.40 22.19
CA GLU A 603 -15.30 -10.10 22.74
C GLU A 603 -14.06 -9.49 22.07
N GLY A 604 -13.61 -10.04 20.93
CA GLY A 604 -12.50 -9.49 20.15
C GLY A 604 -11.48 -10.56 19.74
N LEU A 605 -10.41 -10.13 19.07
CA LEU A 605 -9.27 -10.98 18.71
C LEU A 605 -8.22 -10.89 19.84
N SER A 606 -8.46 -11.56 20.97
CA SER A 606 -7.55 -11.60 22.11
C SER A 606 -6.60 -12.81 22.06
N MET A 607 -5.47 -12.66 22.74
CA MET A 607 -4.67 -13.81 23.19
C MET A 607 -4.98 -14.03 24.66
N ASP A 608 -5.40 -15.24 25.00
CA ASP A 608 -5.79 -15.61 26.36
C ASP A 608 -4.88 -16.73 26.88
N VAL A 609 -4.62 -16.71 28.19
CA VAL A 609 -3.84 -17.74 28.88
C VAL A 609 -4.69 -18.32 30.01
N TRP A 610 -4.96 -19.61 29.91
CA TRP A 610 -5.73 -20.37 30.89
C TRP A 610 -4.76 -21.17 31.73
N MET A 611 -4.81 -21.06 33.05
CA MET A 611 -3.86 -21.71 33.96
C MET A 611 -4.59 -22.61 34.94
N ASP A 612 -3.97 -23.73 35.29
CA ASP A 612 -4.35 -24.63 36.38
C ASP A 612 -3.07 -25.16 37.04
N ASN A 613 -3.19 -26.07 38.00
CA ASN A 613 -2.06 -26.71 38.65
C ASN A 613 -1.18 -27.43 37.63
N ASP A 614 0.07 -26.98 37.52
CA ASP A 614 1.12 -27.61 36.70
C ASP A 614 0.78 -27.73 35.20
N ALA A 615 -0.11 -26.87 34.69
CA ALA A 615 -0.48 -26.84 33.27
C ALA A 615 -1.08 -25.49 32.87
N TYR A 616 -0.91 -25.10 31.61
CA TYR A 616 -1.59 -23.93 31.05
C TYR A 616 -1.92 -24.12 29.56
N ILE A 617 -2.85 -23.32 29.04
CA ILE A 617 -3.25 -23.25 27.64
C ILE A 617 -3.16 -21.81 27.15
N ILE A 618 -2.42 -21.57 26.07
CA ILE A 618 -2.46 -20.28 25.34
C ILE A 618 -3.42 -20.44 24.16
N THR A 619 -4.33 -19.48 23.98
CA THR A 619 -5.25 -19.42 22.84
C THR A 619 -5.15 -18.08 22.13
N TYR A 620 -5.09 -18.07 20.80
CA TYR A 620 -5.14 -16.83 20.00
C TYR A 620 -5.66 -17.09 18.58
N PRO A 621 -6.26 -16.08 17.93
CA PRO A 621 -6.70 -16.17 16.55
C PRO A 621 -5.54 -16.27 15.57
N ILE A 622 -5.70 -17.11 14.55
CA ILE A 622 -4.87 -17.14 13.34
C ILE A 622 -5.78 -17.07 12.10
N SER A 623 -5.21 -17.11 10.90
CA SER A 623 -5.98 -17.12 9.64
C SER A 623 -6.97 -15.95 9.51
N ALA A 624 -6.58 -14.75 9.96
CA ALA A 624 -7.44 -13.56 10.04
C ALA A 624 -8.72 -13.77 10.88
N GLY A 625 -8.62 -14.51 11.98
CA GLY A 625 -9.73 -14.77 12.90
C GLY A 625 -10.66 -15.91 12.48
N LYS A 626 -10.25 -16.72 11.50
CA LYS A 626 -11.02 -17.91 11.07
C LYS A 626 -10.78 -19.12 11.96
N ASP A 627 -9.59 -19.22 12.54
CA ASP A 627 -9.15 -20.38 13.32
C ASP A 627 -8.59 -19.95 14.68
N LEU A 628 -8.86 -20.74 15.71
CA LEU A 628 -8.30 -20.58 17.06
C LEU A 628 -7.11 -21.52 17.20
N ASN A 629 -5.92 -20.96 17.34
CA ASN A 629 -4.73 -21.72 17.67
C ASN A 629 -4.68 -21.94 19.19
N MET A 630 -4.36 -23.16 19.60
CA MET A 630 -4.26 -23.56 21.00
C MET A 630 -2.92 -24.27 21.26
N VAL A 631 -2.22 -23.84 22.30
CA VAL A 631 -0.95 -24.44 22.76
C VAL A 631 -1.09 -24.88 24.20
N PHE A 632 -1.01 -26.19 24.44
CA PHE A 632 -1.28 -26.84 25.72
C PHE A 632 0.04 -27.26 26.37
N SER A 633 0.52 -26.51 27.36
CA SER A 633 1.79 -26.79 28.04
C SER A 633 1.60 -27.66 29.26
N HIS A 634 2.51 -28.64 29.45
CA HIS A 634 2.51 -29.57 30.56
C HIS A 634 3.90 -30.21 30.74
N HIS A 635 4.21 -30.61 31.98
CA HIS A 635 5.40 -31.40 32.28
C HIS A 635 5.21 -32.88 31.92
N THR A 636 6.27 -33.49 31.37
CA THR A 636 6.40 -34.94 31.17
C THR A 636 7.38 -35.53 32.20
N PRO A 637 7.37 -36.86 32.45
CA PRO A 637 8.34 -37.48 33.34
C PRO A 637 9.79 -37.29 32.89
N ASP A 638 10.02 -37.35 31.58
CA ASP A 638 11.32 -37.16 30.92
C ASP A 638 11.23 -36.09 29.83
N PRO A 639 12.32 -35.37 29.51
CA PRO A 639 12.35 -34.40 28.41
C PRO A 639 11.98 -35.04 27.07
N VAL A 640 11.09 -34.39 26.33
CA VAL A 640 10.74 -34.79 24.97
C VAL A 640 11.82 -34.30 24.02
N ALA A 641 12.43 -35.22 23.26
CA ALA A 641 13.47 -34.87 22.28
C ALA A 641 12.92 -34.69 20.85
N ASN A 642 11.84 -35.41 20.51
CA ASN A 642 11.25 -35.43 19.17
C ASN A 642 9.72 -35.32 19.25
N VAL A 643 9.10 -34.87 18.15
CA VAL A 643 7.63 -34.80 18.06
C VAL A 643 7.03 -36.21 18.17
N GLN A 644 6.05 -36.38 19.04
CA GLN A 644 5.38 -37.66 19.30
C GLN A 644 3.87 -37.55 18.98
N PRO A 645 3.27 -38.56 18.31
CA PRO A 645 1.81 -38.61 18.18
C PRO A 645 1.16 -38.88 19.54
N VAL A 646 0.00 -38.28 19.79
CA VAL A 646 -0.74 -38.41 21.05
C VAL A 646 -2.24 -38.55 20.78
N GLU A 647 -2.89 -39.41 21.56
CA GLU A 647 -4.34 -39.61 21.48
C GLU A 647 -5.09 -38.46 22.17
N LEU A 648 -6.20 -38.02 21.58
CA LEU A 648 -7.02 -36.94 22.15
C LEU A 648 -7.53 -37.27 23.57
N ALA A 649 -7.68 -38.56 23.90
CA ALA A 649 -8.07 -39.00 25.24
C ALA A 649 -7.03 -38.60 26.31
N GLU A 650 -5.73 -38.67 25.98
CA GLU A 650 -4.65 -38.26 26.87
C GLU A 650 -4.68 -36.75 27.13
N VAL A 651 -4.92 -35.95 26.08
CA VAL A 651 -5.09 -34.49 26.21
C VAL A 651 -6.30 -34.17 27.10
N LYS A 652 -7.42 -34.86 26.92
CA LYS A 652 -8.62 -34.66 27.75
C LYS A 652 -8.38 -35.00 29.23
N GLU A 653 -7.61 -36.05 29.51
CA GLU A 653 -7.26 -36.44 30.88
C GLU A 653 -6.31 -35.42 31.52
N GLN A 654 -5.29 -34.97 30.79
CA GLN A 654 -4.33 -33.97 31.28
C GLN A 654 -5.01 -32.64 31.66
N TYR A 655 -6.02 -32.21 30.90
CA TYR A 655 -6.72 -30.93 31.09
C TYR A 655 -8.13 -31.09 31.71
N LYS A 656 -8.41 -32.19 32.42
CA LYS A 656 -9.75 -32.49 32.97
C LYS A 656 -10.28 -31.47 33.99
N ASN A 657 -9.39 -30.75 34.65
CA ASN A 657 -9.72 -29.78 35.71
C ASN A 657 -9.95 -28.34 35.18
N PHE A 658 -9.64 -28.09 33.90
CA PHE A 658 -9.82 -26.77 33.28
C PHE A 658 -11.29 -26.35 33.15
N ASP A 659 -11.50 -25.06 32.88
CA ASP A 659 -12.81 -24.44 32.63
C ASP A 659 -13.67 -25.30 31.68
N PRO A 660 -14.95 -25.56 32.02
CA PRO A 660 -15.85 -26.37 31.20
C PRO A 660 -15.93 -25.94 29.72
N ARG A 661 -15.81 -24.63 29.45
CA ARG A 661 -15.81 -24.07 28.09
C ARG A 661 -14.56 -24.50 27.32
N ILE A 662 -13.39 -24.47 27.96
CA ILE A 662 -12.14 -24.92 27.34
C ILE A 662 -12.14 -26.43 27.09
N LYS A 663 -12.65 -27.23 28.03
CA LYS A 663 -12.83 -28.68 27.82
C LYS A 663 -13.76 -28.98 26.65
N LYS A 664 -14.80 -28.16 26.47
CA LYS A 664 -15.71 -28.26 25.33
C LYS A 664 -14.98 -27.94 24.01
N VAL A 665 -14.13 -26.90 23.97
CA VAL A 665 -13.29 -26.61 22.79
C VAL A 665 -12.31 -27.75 22.48
N ILE A 666 -11.67 -28.35 23.50
CA ILE A 666 -10.79 -29.52 23.32
C ILE A 666 -11.55 -30.68 22.65
N SER A 667 -12.83 -30.88 22.97
CA SER A 667 -13.65 -31.91 22.34
C SER A 667 -13.99 -31.65 20.86
N MET A 668 -13.77 -30.43 20.36
CA MET A 668 -14.00 -30.04 18.97
C MET A 668 -12.80 -30.28 18.05
N ILE A 669 -11.66 -30.74 18.60
CA ILE A 669 -10.47 -31.08 17.81
C ILE A 669 -10.74 -32.37 17.04
N ASP A 670 -10.68 -32.29 15.71
CA ASP A 670 -11.03 -33.38 14.77
C ASP A 670 -9.85 -33.84 13.91
N HIS A 671 -8.63 -33.43 14.27
CA HIS A 671 -7.40 -33.81 13.59
C HIS A 671 -6.40 -34.48 14.56
N PRO A 672 -5.42 -35.24 14.07
CA PRO A 672 -4.37 -35.82 14.91
C PRO A 672 -3.64 -34.75 15.73
N ILE A 673 -3.33 -35.07 17.00
CA ILE A 673 -2.58 -34.19 17.91
C ILE A 673 -1.18 -34.76 18.09
N GLN A 674 -0.21 -33.85 18.23
CA GLN A 674 1.17 -34.19 18.49
C GLN A 674 1.68 -33.46 19.73
N ARG A 675 2.55 -34.12 20.49
CA ARG A 675 3.38 -33.52 21.54
C ARG A 675 4.66 -33.01 20.93
N TRP A 676 4.94 -31.73 21.13
CA TRP A 676 6.10 -31.04 20.60
C TRP A 676 7.13 -30.78 21.71
N PRO A 677 8.43 -31.02 21.44
CA PRO A 677 9.49 -30.61 22.34
C PRO A 677 9.69 -29.09 22.32
N LEU A 678 10.07 -28.50 23.46
CA LEU A 678 10.43 -27.09 23.57
C LEU A 678 11.95 -26.94 23.54
N LEU A 679 12.52 -26.98 22.34
CA LEU A 679 13.96 -26.98 22.13
C LEU A 679 14.56 -25.57 22.13
N VAL A 680 15.69 -25.42 22.80
CA VAL A 680 16.55 -24.24 22.71
C VAL A 680 18.00 -24.61 22.44
N THR A 681 18.75 -23.69 21.86
CA THR A 681 20.19 -23.86 21.55
C THR A 681 21.11 -23.17 22.56
N GLY A 682 20.55 -22.54 23.59
CA GLY A 682 21.29 -21.64 24.49
C GLY A 682 21.74 -20.33 23.79
N PRO A 683 22.38 -19.41 24.52
CA PRO A 683 22.94 -18.21 23.90
C PRO A 683 24.13 -18.61 23.01
N LEU A 684 23.99 -18.39 21.71
CA LEU A 684 25.08 -18.57 20.77
C LEU A 684 26.16 -17.51 20.99
N LYS A 685 27.43 -17.87 20.78
CA LYS A 685 28.56 -16.92 20.90
C LYS A 685 28.52 -15.81 19.86
N SER A 686 27.90 -16.07 18.71
CA SER A 686 27.69 -15.15 17.61
C SER A 686 26.48 -15.65 16.81
N TRP A 687 25.85 -14.77 16.05
CA TRP A 687 24.80 -15.10 15.08
C TRP A 687 25.34 -15.06 13.64
N SER A 688 26.65 -15.05 13.43
CA SER A 688 27.22 -14.95 12.10
C SER A 688 28.56 -15.67 11.99
N SER A 689 28.98 -15.93 10.74
CA SER A 689 30.34 -16.40 10.47
C SER A 689 31.38 -15.33 10.80
N ASP A 690 32.64 -15.73 10.99
CA ASP A 690 33.75 -14.80 11.26
C ASP A 690 33.90 -13.73 10.16
N CYS A 691 33.65 -14.12 8.91
CA CYS A 691 33.68 -13.22 7.76
C CYS A 691 32.41 -12.36 7.60
N LYS A 692 31.40 -12.54 8.47
CA LYS A 692 30.10 -11.84 8.47
C LYS A 692 29.29 -12.00 7.18
N ARG A 693 29.44 -13.17 6.53
CA ARG A 693 28.78 -13.51 5.26
C ARG A 693 27.65 -14.51 5.44
N VAL A 694 27.65 -15.31 6.50
CA VAL A 694 26.50 -16.13 6.90
C VAL A 694 25.95 -15.52 8.18
N VAL A 695 24.67 -15.20 8.23
CA VAL A 695 24.02 -14.59 9.40
C VAL A 695 22.73 -15.33 9.72
N LEU A 696 22.56 -15.73 10.97
CA LEU A 696 21.41 -16.43 11.49
C LEU A 696 20.35 -15.43 11.96
N ILE A 697 19.07 -15.75 11.76
CA ILE A 697 17.92 -14.99 12.29
C ILE A 697 16.88 -15.96 12.85
N GLY A 698 15.98 -15.45 13.71
CA GLY A 698 14.88 -16.25 14.27
C GLY A 698 15.37 -17.49 15.02
N ASP A 699 14.65 -18.61 14.95
CA ASP A 699 14.98 -19.81 15.73
C ASP A 699 16.36 -20.44 15.40
N ALA A 700 16.94 -20.14 14.24
CA ALA A 700 18.32 -20.54 13.92
C ALA A 700 19.35 -19.79 14.79
N ALA A 701 19.03 -18.57 15.23
CA ALA A 701 19.87 -17.69 16.05
C ALA A 701 19.46 -17.65 17.52
N ASN A 702 18.15 -17.61 17.79
CA ASN A 702 17.56 -17.31 19.09
C ASN A 702 16.29 -18.14 19.39
N SER A 703 16.36 -19.45 19.14
CA SER A 703 15.29 -20.41 19.49
C SER A 703 14.70 -20.15 20.88
N MET A 704 13.37 -20.06 20.98
CA MET A 704 12.71 -19.72 22.24
C MET A 704 11.49 -20.58 22.54
N VAL A 705 11.21 -20.72 23.83
CA VAL A 705 10.01 -21.37 24.34
C VAL A 705 8.79 -20.46 24.21
N ASN A 706 7.60 -21.05 24.15
CA ASN A 706 6.34 -20.41 23.76
C ASN A 706 5.72 -19.47 24.83
N HIS A 707 6.29 -19.38 26.03
CA HIS A 707 5.70 -18.74 27.19
C HIS A 707 5.50 -17.22 27.09
N MET A 708 6.03 -16.56 26.06
CA MET A 708 5.78 -15.13 25.79
C MET A 708 5.12 -14.87 24.44
N ALA A 709 4.84 -15.93 23.65
CA ALA A 709 4.39 -15.80 22.25
C ALA A 709 5.29 -14.91 21.37
N GLN A 710 6.59 -14.83 21.67
CA GLN A 710 7.54 -13.91 21.02
C GLN A 710 8.43 -14.53 19.93
N GLY A 711 8.31 -15.83 19.64
CA GLY A 711 9.19 -16.53 18.69
C GLY A 711 9.19 -15.91 17.30
N ALA A 712 8.02 -15.94 16.67
CA ALA A 712 7.82 -15.33 15.35
C ALA A 712 8.06 -13.81 15.37
N ALA A 713 7.62 -13.11 16.43
CA ALA A 713 7.83 -11.67 16.57
C ALA A 713 9.32 -11.30 16.59
N THR A 714 10.14 -12.07 17.31
CA THR A 714 11.59 -11.84 17.41
C THR A 714 12.29 -12.12 16.08
N ALA A 715 11.86 -13.15 15.34
CA ALA A 715 12.35 -13.39 13.98
C ALA A 715 12.00 -12.23 13.02
N MET A 716 10.80 -11.67 13.13
CA MET A 716 10.39 -10.49 12.35
C MET A 716 11.22 -9.26 12.73
N GLU A 717 11.43 -9.01 14.03
CA GLU A 717 12.31 -7.94 14.51
C GLU A 717 13.73 -8.07 13.97
N ASP A 718 14.27 -9.28 13.91
CA ASP A 718 15.58 -9.55 13.35
C ASP A 718 15.65 -9.20 11.87
N GLY A 719 14.65 -9.64 11.09
CA GLY A 719 14.54 -9.32 9.67
C GLY A 719 14.38 -7.81 9.42
N VAL A 720 13.56 -7.12 10.22
CA VAL A 720 13.37 -5.66 10.13
C VAL A 720 14.66 -4.92 10.47
N PHE A 721 15.31 -5.27 11.59
CA PHE A 721 16.55 -4.62 12.01
C PHE A 721 17.63 -4.81 10.95
N LEU A 722 17.80 -6.04 10.47
CA LEU A 722 18.80 -6.38 9.46
C LEU A 722 18.51 -5.66 8.13
N GLY A 723 17.25 -5.58 7.72
CA GLY A 723 16.84 -4.83 6.53
C GLY A 723 17.20 -3.35 6.58
N VAL A 724 17.03 -2.70 7.74
CA VAL A 724 17.40 -1.29 7.93
C VAL A 724 18.91 -1.08 7.89
N VAL A 725 19.71 -1.95 8.53
CA VAL A 725 21.18 -1.80 8.49
C VAL A 725 21.75 -2.18 7.13
N LEU A 726 21.19 -3.18 6.43
CA LEU A 726 21.58 -3.54 5.07
C LEU A 726 21.23 -2.46 4.05
N LYS A 727 20.13 -1.71 4.25
CA LYS A 727 19.85 -0.52 3.46
C LYS A 727 21.01 0.48 3.51
N ALA A 728 21.61 0.70 4.69
CA ALA A 728 22.78 1.58 4.83
C ALA A 728 24.03 1.02 4.13
N VAL A 729 24.14 -0.31 3.99
CA VAL A 729 25.18 -0.97 3.17
C VAL A 729 24.97 -0.70 1.69
N ILE A 730 23.74 -0.88 1.19
CA ILE A 730 23.39 -0.61 -0.22
C ILE A 730 23.60 0.87 -0.56
N GLN A 731 23.34 1.77 0.40
CA GLN A 731 23.61 3.20 0.28
C GLN A 731 25.11 3.56 0.40
N GLY A 732 25.99 2.58 0.64
CA GLY A 732 27.43 2.78 0.80
C GLY A 732 27.84 3.53 2.07
N SER A 733 26.93 3.71 3.04
CA SER A 733 27.18 4.47 4.27
C SER A 733 27.95 3.67 5.32
N ILE A 734 27.73 2.36 5.36
CA ILE A 734 28.51 1.40 6.17
C ILE A 734 28.83 0.16 5.31
N ASN A 735 29.82 -0.63 5.70
CA ASN A 735 30.11 -1.90 5.02
C ASN A 735 29.31 -3.06 5.64
N LEU A 736 29.23 -4.19 4.93
CA LEU A 736 28.47 -5.36 5.37
C LEU A 736 28.92 -5.88 6.75
N LYS A 737 30.23 -5.92 7.00
CA LYS A 737 30.78 -6.35 8.29
C LYS A 737 30.24 -5.46 9.43
N THR A 738 30.31 -4.14 9.27
CA THR A 738 29.77 -3.17 10.25
C THR A 738 28.26 -3.36 10.46
N ALA A 739 27.49 -3.62 9.40
CA ALA A 739 26.06 -3.86 9.52
C ALA A 739 25.72 -5.11 10.33
N VAL A 740 26.44 -6.22 10.08
CA VAL A 740 26.26 -7.46 10.85
C VAL A 740 26.75 -7.31 12.29
N ASP A 741 27.87 -6.62 12.52
CA ASP A 741 28.38 -6.32 13.86
C ASP A 741 27.35 -5.47 14.66
N LEU A 742 26.69 -4.50 14.01
CA LEU A 742 25.60 -3.73 14.62
C LEU A 742 24.39 -4.61 14.93
N TYR A 743 23.99 -5.47 14.00
CA TYR A 743 22.89 -6.41 14.22
C TYR A 743 23.15 -7.29 15.46
N GLU A 744 24.28 -7.96 15.54
CA GLU A 744 24.63 -8.81 16.68
C GLU A 744 24.67 -8.03 17.98
N LYS A 745 25.39 -6.90 18.01
CA LYS A 745 25.59 -6.08 19.21
C LYS A 745 24.27 -5.55 19.78
N GLN A 746 23.31 -5.22 18.92
CA GLN A 746 22.04 -4.61 19.34
C GLN A 746 20.93 -5.64 19.56
N ARG A 747 20.93 -6.76 18.84
CA ARG A 747 19.84 -7.75 18.87
C ARG A 747 20.11 -8.91 19.81
N MET A 748 21.34 -9.42 19.91
CA MET A 748 21.64 -10.57 20.76
C MET A 748 21.22 -10.35 22.22
N PRO A 749 21.55 -9.22 22.89
CA PRO A 749 21.15 -9.02 24.29
C PRO A 749 19.63 -8.95 24.47
N ARG A 750 18.91 -8.40 23.48
CA ARG A 750 17.44 -8.27 23.54
C ARG A 750 16.76 -9.61 23.35
N ALA A 751 17.20 -10.41 22.39
CA ALA A 751 16.65 -11.75 22.19
C ALA A 751 16.95 -12.66 23.38
N GLN A 752 18.15 -12.59 23.95
CA GLN A 752 18.49 -13.28 25.19
C GLN A 752 17.54 -12.88 26.32
N ARG A 753 17.31 -11.58 26.50
CA ARG A 753 16.38 -11.09 27.52
C ARG A 753 14.97 -11.66 27.33
N LYS A 754 14.47 -11.72 26.08
CA LYS A 754 13.17 -12.34 25.79
C LYS A 754 13.15 -13.84 26.11
N GLN A 755 14.22 -14.58 25.80
CA GLN A 755 14.33 -16.00 26.15
C GLN A 755 14.26 -16.21 27.67
N GLU A 756 15.01 -15.42 28.45
CA GLU A 756 15.01 -15.47 29.93
C GLU A 756 13.62 -15.17 30.51
N VAL A 757 12.96 -14.12 30.02
CA VAL A 757 11.61 -13.77 30.47
C VAL A 757 10.61 -14.87 30.08
N SER A 758 10.77 -15.48 28.91
CA SER A 758 9.94 -16.62 28.50
C SER A 758 10.07 -17.79 29.48
N PHE A 759 11.28 -18.17 29.89
CA PHE A 759 11.44 -19.22 30.90
C PHE A 759 10.78 -18.86 32.24
N LEU A 760 11.00 -17.65 32.74
CA LEU A 760 10.39 -17.20 33.99
C LEU A 760 8.86 -17.22 33.92
N ASN A 761 8.28 -16.79 32.80
CA ASN A 761 6.83 -16.78 32.62
C ASN A 761 6.26 -18.20 32.58
N GLY A 762 6.99 -19.15 31.97
CA GLY A 762 6.67 -20.57 32.01
C GLY A 762 6.60 -21.12 33.44
N GLU A 763 7.59 -20.81 34.26
CA GLU A 763 7.61 -21.25 35.67
C GLU A 763 6.43 -20.66 36.47
N ILE A 764 6.09 -19.39 36.26
CA ILE A 764 4.95 -18.73 36.91
C ILE A 764 3.64 -19.44 36.52
N TRP A 765 3.44 -19.73 35.24
CA TRP A 765 2.21 -20.36 34.75
C TRP A 765 2.05 -21.81 35.20
N HIS A 766 3.14 -22.55 35.43
CA HIS A 766 3.09 -23.94 35.92
C HIS A 766 3.08 -24.07 37.44
N LEU A 767 3.06 -22.98 38.22
CA LEU A 767 2.93 -23.09 39.68
C LEU A 767 1.72 -23.96 40.07
N SER A 768 1.89 -24.77 41.10
CA SER A 768 0.89 -25.71 41.60
C SER A 768 0.66 -25.56 43.12
N GLY A 769 -0.46 -26.10 43.60
CA GLY A 769 -0.81 -26.12 45.02
C GLY A 769 -0.90 -24.73 45.65
N GLU A 770 -0.23 -24.54 46.79
CA GLU A 770 -0.28 -23.27 47.52
C GLU A 770 0.48 -22.13 46.82
N ALA A 771 1.39 -22.44 45.89
CA ALA A 771 2.05 -21.44 45.06
C ALA A 771 1.11 -20.94 43.94
N ALA A 772 0.33 -21.82 43.32
CA ALA A 772 -0.69 -21.45 42.33
C ALA A 772 -1.73 -20.48 42.93
N LYS A 773 -2.25 -20.78 44.12
CA LYS A 773 -3.22 -19.89 44.80
C LYS A 773 -2.65 -18.50 45.07
N ARG A 774 -1.37 -18.40 45.44
CA ARG A 774 -0.69 -17.12 45.67
C ARG A 774 -0.50 -16.34 44.37
N ARG A 775 -0.14 -17.00 43.26
CA ARG A 775 -0.11 -16.41 41.93
C ARG A 775 -1.49 -15.88 41.54
N ASP A 776 -2.53 -16.71 41.66
CA ASP A 776 -3.89 -16.35 41.26
C ASP A 776 -4.42 -15.18 42.09
N ALA A 777 -4.18 -15.18 43.40
CA ALA A 777 -4.53 -14.04 44.27
C ALA A 777 -3.80 -12.75 43.86
N ALA A 778 -2.53 -12.84 43.46
CA ALA A 778 -1.79 -11.69 42.97
C ALA A 778 -2.32 -11.19 41.61
N MET A 779 -2.61 -12.08 40.66
CA MET A 779 -3.17 -11.71 39.34
C MET A 779 -4.64 -11.25 39.40
N ALA A 780 -5.43 -11.73 40.38
CA ALA A 780 -6.85 -11.38 40.51
C ALA A 780 -7.09 -9.87 40.70
N THR A 781 -6.09 -9.15 41.19
CA THR A 781 -6.12 -7.70 41.34
C THR A 781 -6.22 -6.94 40.00
N GLU A 782 -5.96 -7.60 38.86
CA GLU A 782 -6.09 -7.05 37.51
C GLU A 782 -7.51 -7.20 36.91
N LEU A 783 -8.34 -8.07 37.49
CA LEU A 783 -9.66 -8.41 36.94
C LEU A 783 -10.74 -7.35 37.22
N GLY A 784 -10.41 -6.27 37.96
CA GLY A 784 -11.35 -5.28 38.47
C GLY A 784 -11.37 -3.96 37.70
N GLY A 785 -11.90 -3.94 36.47
CA GLY A 785 -12.39 -2.74 35.76
C GLY A 785 -11.35 -1.65 35.37
N GLU A 786 -11.63 -0.93 34.29
CA GLU A 786 -10.79 0.14 33.74
C GLU A 786 -10.35 1.17 34.81
N GLY A 787 -9.05 1.28 35.07
CA GLY A 787 -8.48 2.42 35.80
C GLY A 787 -7.42 2.12 36.87
N LYS A 788 -7.12 0.87 37.22
CA LYS A 788 -6.02 0.54 38.15
C LYS A 788 -4.84 -0.09 37.41
N VAL A 789 -3.92 0.73 36.90
CA VAL A 789 -2.64 0.24 36.37
C VAL A 789 -1.74 -0.11 37.55
N GLN A 790 -1.44 -1.40 37.72
CA GLN A 790 -0.40 -1.81 38.68
C GLN A 790 0.97 -1.46 38.14
N MET A 791 1.83 -0.87 38.98
CA MET A 791 3.20 -0.54 38.58
C MET A 791 4.07 -1.79 38.35
N ARG A 792 3.69 -2.95 38.91
CA ARG A 792 4.28 -4.28 38.64
C ARG A 792 3.23 -5.36 38.86
N THR A 793 3.32 -6.43 38.08
CA THR A 793 2.42 -7.59 38.18
C THR A 793 3.15 -8.91 37.87
N PRO A 794 2.75 -10.04 38.49
CA PRO A 794 3.20 -11.37 38.06
C PRO A 794 2.69 -11.77 36.67
N ASN A 795 1.72 -11.06 36.09
CA ASN A 795 1.33 -11.21 34.70
C ASN A 795 2.29 -10.42 33.80
N LEU A 796 3.35 -11.08 33.32
CA LEU A 796 4.39 -10.43 32.51
C LEU A 796 3.89 -9.90 31.15
N HIS A 797 2.67 -10.27 30.71
CA HIS A 797 2.00 -9.63 29.56
C HIS A 797 1.33 -8.30 29.92
N GLY A 798 0.84 -8.15 31.16
CA GLY A 798 0.22 -6.93 31.66
C GLY A 798 1.22 -5.96 32.31
N ASP A 799 2.44 -6.42 32.63
CA ASP A 799 3.46 -5.60 33.27
C ASP A 799 3.89 -4.41 32.39
N PRO A 800 3.70 -3.15 32.84
CA PRO A 800 4.01 -1.97 32.02
C PRO A 800 5.48 -1.89 31.60
N GLY A 801 6.40 -2.40 32.42
CA GLY A 801 7.83 -2.47 32.11
C GLY A 801 8.10 -3.44 30.96
N MET A 802 7.56 -4.67 31.07
CA MET A 802 7.66 -5.68 30.02
C MET A 802 6.94 -5.26 28.74
N MET A 803 5.76 -4.62 28.83
CA MET A 803 5.05 -4.07 27.69
C MET A 803 5.91 -3.07 26.93
N ARG A 804 6.53 -2.12 27.63
CA ARG A 804 7.41 -1.14 26.99
C ARG A 804 8.67 -1.76 26.41
N GLU A 805 9.26 -2.74 27.11
CA GLU A 805 10.54 -3.33 26.73
C GLU A 805 10.43 -4.36 25.58
N ILE A 806 9.42 -5.22 25.61
CA ILE A 806 9.26 -6.37 24.71
C ILE A 806 8.19 -6.11 23.65
N TYR A 807 7.00 -5.64 24.04
CA TYR A 807 5.83 -5.58 23.16
C TYR A 807 5.67 -4.26 22.40
N SER A 808 6.21 -3.15 22.92
CA SER A 808 6.26 -1.83 22.27
C SER A 808 7.59 -1.56 21.55
N TYR A 809 8.41 -2.59 21.36
CA TYR A 809 9.72 -2.42 20.74
C TYR A 809 9.61 -2.22 19.22
N ASP A 810 10.14 -1.09 18.74
CA ASP A 810 10.28 -0.80 17.32
C ASP A 810 11.70 -1.12 16.83
N ALA A 811 11.83 -2.26 16.14
CA ALA A 811 13.11 -2.72 15.60
C ALA A 811 13.67 -1.81 14.50
N ALA A 812 12.80 -1.14 13.73
CA ALA A 812 13.23 -0.26 12.64
C ALA A 812 13.82 1.05 13.17
N VAL A 813 13.15 1.66 14.16
CA VAL A 813 13.65 2.87 14.84
C VAL A 813 14.96 2.57 15.56
N HIS A 814 15.06 1.44 16.25
CA HIS A 814 16.28 1.04 16.93
C HIS A 814 17.44 0.83 15.94
N ALA A 815 17.21 0.15 14.81
CA ALA A 815 18.22 -0.05 13.78
C ALA A 815 18.68 1.28 13.16
N ALA A 816 17.75 2.19 12.85
CA ALA A 816 18.08 3.51 12.31
C ALA A 816 18.97 4.31 13.27
N PHE A 817 18.65 4.31 14.56
CA PHE A 817 19.47 4.94 15.59
C PHE A 817 20.86 4.30 15.71
N ALA A 818 20.95 2.97 15.63
CA ALA A 818 22.23 2.26 15.67
C ALA A 818 23.14 2.64 14.49
N VAL A 819 22.57 2.73 13.27
CA VAL A 819 23.29 3.20 12.07
C VAL A 819 23.74 4.64 12.22
N GLU A 820 22.84 5.53 12.65
CA GLU A 820 23.15 6.95 12.86
C GLU A 820 24.29 7.15 13.87
N LYS A 821 24.27 6.38 14.96
CA LYS A 821 25.34 6.39 15.96
C LYS A 821 26.67 5.92 15.38
N GLU A 822 26.67 4.86 14.58
CA GLU A 822 27.87 4.35 13.90
C GLU A 822 28.47 5.39 12.94
N LEU A 823 27.62 6.03 12.13
CA LEU A 823 28.04 7.07 11.18
C LEU A 823 28.63 8.31 11.87
N ARG A 824 28.26 8.59 13.12
CA ARG A 824 28.73 9.74 13.90
C ARG A 824 30.10 9.53 14.58
N GLY A 825 30.69 8.33 14.50
CA GLY A 825 31.88 7.92 15.25
C GLY A 825 33.26 8.51 14.88
N ARG A 826 33.38 9.74 14.33
CA ARG A 826 34.68 10.47 14.15
C ARG A 826 34.61 12.01 14.30
N GLY A 827 33.53 12.54 14.84
CA GLY A 827 33.45 13.98 15.11
C GLY A 827 32.36 14.23 16.12
N ALA A 828 32.74 14.69 17.31
CA ALA A 828 31.79 15.12 18.33
C ALA A 828 30.86 16.19 17.75
N ILE A 829 29.62 15.82 17.45
CA ILE A 829 28.52 16.76 17.36
C ILE A 829 27.92 16.80 18.76
N ALA A 830 28.12 17.94 19.41
CA ALA A 830 27.45 18.30 20.64
C ALA A 830 25.94 18.06 20.49
N GLU A 831 25.37 17.36 21.47
CA GLU A 831 23.92 17.30 21.67
C GLU A 831 23.32 18.70 21.59
N LYS A 832 22.65 18.99 20.47
CA LYS A 832 21.75 20.12 20.32
C LYS A 832 20.60 19.67 19.44
N GLY A 833 19.48 19.35 20.08
CA GLY A 833 18.21 19.19 19.37
C GLY A 833 17.16 18.31 20.02
N TRP A 834 17.46 17.60 21.11
CA TRP A 834 16.42 17.18 22.06
C TRP A 834 16.65 17.99 23.34
N ARG A 835 15.56 18.51 23.91
CA ARG A 835 15.57 19.55 24.95
C ARG A 835 16.58 19.23 26.07
N LYS A 836 17.46 20.19 26.36
CA LYS A 836 18.46 20.16 27.44
C LYS A 836 17.88 20.29 28.86
N ASP A 837 16.64 19.86 29.08
CA ASP A 837 15.96 19.94 30.38
C ASP A 837 15.29 18.63 30.78
N ILE A 838 15.99 17.51 30.60
CA ILE A 838 15.84 16.36 31.49
C ILE A 838 17.22 16.09 32.07
N ARG A 839 17.52 16.90 33.08
CA ARG A 839 18.61 16.70 34.02
C ARG A 839 18.22 15.55 34.96
N LYS A 840 19.18 15.14 35.79
CA LYS A 840 19.11 14.08 36.81
C LYS A 840 17.75 13.95 37.54
N GLU A 841 17.00 15.03 37.66
CA GLU A 841 15.64 15.06 38.23
C GLU A 841 14.57 14.21 37.53
N THR A 842 14.62 13.96 36.20
CA THR A 842 13.62 13.04 35.57
C THR A 842 14.05 11.58 35.66
N TYR A 843 15.35 11.36 35.83
CA TYR A 843 15.89 10.05 36.21
C TYR A 843 15.45 9.71 37.65
N ASP A 844 15.42 10.70 38.55
CA ASP A 844 14.85 10.55 39.89
C ASP A 844 13.32 10.36 39.89
N SER A 845 12.56 10.86 38.90
CA SER A 845 11.08 10.79 38.89
C SER A 845 10.48 9.45 38.43
N VAL A 846 11.30 8.48 38.03
CA VAL A 846 10.87 7.10 37.77
C VAL A 846 11.53 6.12 38.75
N VAL A 847 12.70 6.47 39.28
CA VAL A 847 13.59 5.60 40.07
C VAL A 847 13.65 6.00 41.56
N GLY A 848 13.18 7.17 41.97
CA GLY A 848 13.21 7.66 43.34
C GLY A 848 12.04 7.17 44.20
N TRP A 849 11.94 5.87 44.47
CA TRP A 849 10.94 5.34 45.42
C TRP A 849 11.23 5.64 46.91
N PHE A 850 12.25 6.43 47.29
CA PHE A 850 12.67 6.53 48.71
C PHE A 850 13.32 7.85 49.17
N ALA A 851 12.84 9.04 48.82
CA ALA A 851 13.27 10.24 49.54
C ALA A 851 12.13 11.25 49.70
N GLU A 852 11.66 11.61 50.89
CA GLU A 852 11.86 11.09 52.24
C GLU A 852 10.79 11.78 53.09
N ASP A 853 9.85 11.04 53.67
CA ASP A 853 9.31 11.26 55.03
C ASP A 853 8.10 10.36 55.30
N ARG A 854 8.38 9.28 56.03
CA ARG A 854 7.46 8.44 56.82
C ARG A 854 6.40 7.68 55.98
N VAL A 855 6.22 6.37 56.14
CA VAL A 855 6.06 5.67 57.41
C VAL A 855 6.49 4.21 57.19
N GLU A 856 7.51 3.81 57.94
CA GLU A 856 7.67 2.43 58.40
C GLU A 856 6.36 1.94 59.03
N ALA A 857 5.74 0.89 58.49
CA ALA A 857 5.05 -0.11 59.30
C ALA A 857 4.59 -1.32 58.45
N LYS A 858 5.52 -2.27 58.32
CA LYS A 858 5.32 -3.72 58.46
C LYS A 858 4.31 -4.46 57.56
N LEU A 859 4.92 -5.47 56.91
CA LEU A 859 4.41 -6.71 56.30
C LEU A 859 4.04 -6.65 54.82
#